data_AF-A0A2K8KNB4-F1
#
_entry.id   AF-A0A2K8KNB4-F1
#
_cell.length_a   1.000
_cell.length_b   1.000
_cell.length_c   1.000
_cell.angle_alpha   90.00
_cell.angle_beta   90.00
_cell.angle_gamma   90.00
#
_symmetry.space_group_name_H-M   'P 1'
#
loop_
_entity.id
_entity.type
_entity.pdbx_description
1 polymer ?
#
loop_
_entity_poly.entity_id
_entity_poly.type
_entity_poly.pdbx_seq_one_letter_code
_entity_poly.pdbx_strand_id
1 'polypeptide(L)'
;MYIEKYKEVYCKKIGTDSTNEILKRSYEILEETLDENRQPNKQTGLLVGKVQSGKTSNFLGIIATAFDKEYYDTVFLVGGIDNDLLRQNEERVNEVFDDISDDRGYMTCAVFSSASIKSEKNNLNQNRFFQGDNNKVIITILKNSRHFSDILDLINNNPLIWSKRKVLIIDDEGDQGSLDGNANTKKDGPTKWNETINNIRNSLTHFSYIAVTATPYANVLIDTYDNLSPKFIKLTYPGQGYSGLSVFHSDEGNERYVRIVPDEEAERLRDSDNQNDSEVQNIEKSLEEALSFFICSSIDLLMKKQKYTKSEMLLNIVRVKNDHKIIKKRLDKFLIELRKGIDDYFNDKKDIEKLWLFEFINKGFKILYDRKIDENGDYDFLERFKYAVQDVNSFIINSSPGAKRLNESSIKNKHVIYIGSDLLSRGVTISNLIVAYIIRDTLLGKNNADTILQRARWFGYRDKIINNMKIYTTEKIANHYFDIWIMENNLWEYLERIDLEGLSCEELIDKIFLELPTSELRPTRRNVADVREVAIKSWSIQRKYHETKNIELDYFEKISEEAKIEQFGTRTFRVKEYSNWNNFCSESHIDSYIINKVLAKREQVVFEGSWEEKPVKVVLMQPQSGANSMRSLGTDDKFTLHAQGANINVDYTDQNNYFGDSKIDLYDSNKGKVIIQIYKIDFKDKSKNEIAYGLYIPSLSVSGYVKNR
;
A
#
# COMPACT_ATOMS: atom_id res chain seq x y z
N MET A 1 0.35 -10.02 31.52
CA MET A 1 -0.23 -11.34 31.22
C MET A 1 -0.63 -11.44 29.75
N TYR A 2 -1.42 -10.49 29.24
CA TYR A 2 -1.86 -10.45 27.84
C TYR A 2 -0.69 -10.27 26.86
N ILE A 3 0.29 -9.42 27.20
CA ILE A 3 1.50 -9.22 26.38
C ILE A 3 2.30 -10.52 26.23
N GLU A 4 2.42 -11.30 27.31
CA GLU A 4 3.17 -12.57 27.27
C GLU A 4 2.47 -13.61 26.40
N LYS A 5 1.14 -13.70 26.46
CA LYS A 5 0.38 -14.58 25.56
C LYS A 5 0.49 -14.13 24.11
N TYR A 6 0.41 -12.82 23.87
CA TYR A 6 0.65 -12.24 22.54
C TYR A 6 2.05 -12.61 22.00
N LYS A 7 3.11 -12.47 22.82
CA LYS A 7 4.47 -12.90 22.45
C LYS A 7 4.54 -14.39 22.14
N GLU A 8 3.88 -15.23 22.94
CA GLU A 8 3.86 -16.68 22.71
C GLU A 8 3.35 -17.05 21.31
N VAL A 9 2.33 -16.33 20.83
CA VAL A 9 1.72 -16.50 19.52
C VAL A 9 2.58 -15.86 18.42
N TYR A 10 2.94 -14.57 18.57
CA TYR A 10 3.51 -13.78 17.49
C TYR A 10 5.04 -13.90 17.34
N CYS A 11 5.80 -14.19 18.40
CA CYS A 11 7.24 -14.48 18.26
C CYS A 11 7.48 -15.67 17.33
N LYS A 12 6.59 -16.68 17.33
CA LYS A 12 6.66 -17.84 16.44
C LYS A 12 6.30 -17.49 14.98
N LYS A 13 5.45 -16.49 14.76
CA LYS A 13 4.94 -16.12 13.43
C LYS A 13 5.81 -15.09 12.72
N ILE A 14 6.28 -14.07 13.44
CA ILE A 14 6.96 -12.90 12.87
C ILE A 14 8.33 -12.61 13.51
N GLY A 15 8.78 -13.44 14.46
CA GLY A 15 10.05 -13.30 15.15
C GLY A 15 9.98 -12.37 16.38
N THR A 16 10.94 -12.55 17.29
CA THR A 16 10.98 -11.84 18.58
C THR A 16 11.19 -10.33 18.43
N ASP A 17 12.10 -9.91 17.55
CA ASP A 17 12.42 -8.49 17.38
C ASP A 17 11.22 -7.70 16.84
N SER A 18 10.60 -8.18 15.75
CA SER A 18 9.37 -7.59 15.19
C SER A 18 8.24 -7.53 16.22
N THR A 19 8.08 -8.57 17.04
CA THR A 19 7.06 -8.62 18.08
C THR A 19 7.32 -7.57 19.16
N ASN A 20 8.56 -7.41 19.59
CA ASN A 20 8.95 -6.40 20.58
C ASN A 20 8.81 -4.97 20.03
N GLU A 21 9.13 -4.74 18.76
CA GLU A 21 8.92 -3.44 18.10
C GLU A 21 7.43 -3.08 18.07
N ILE A 22 6.56 -4.03 17.70
CA ILE A 22 5.11 -3.83 17.72
C ILE A 22 4.63 -3.47 19.13
N LEU A 23 5.10 -4.15 20.17
CA LEU A 23 4.70 -3.86 21.55
C LEU A 23 5.20 -2.49 22.03
N LYS A 24 6.42 -2.10 21.66
CA LYS A 24 6.94 -0.75 21.93
C LYS A 24 6.07 0.32 21.27
N ARG A 25 5.77 0.17 19.97
CA ARG A 25 4.86 1.09 19.26
C ARG A 25 3.45 1.07 19.83
N SER A 26 2.96 -0.10 20.25
CA SER A 26 1.64 -0.24 20.87
C SER A 26 1.52 0.63 22.11
N TYR A 27 2.57 0.70 22.92
CA TYR A 27 2.64 1.60 24.06
C TYR A 27 2.59 3.07 23.63
N GLU A 28 3.43 3.48 22.67
CA GLU A 28 3.47 4.85 22.13
C GLU A 28 2.11 5.30 21.56
N ILE A 29 1.42 4.41 20.83
CA ILE A 29 0.09 4.68 20.27
C ILE A 29 -0.94 4.87 21.38
N LEU A 30 -0.90 4.04 22.43
CA LEU A 30 -1.86 4.12 23.54
C LEU A 30 -1.67 5.38 24.38
N GLU A 31 -0.46 5.90 24.49
CA GLU A 31 -0.22 7.18 25.17
C GLU A 31 -1.01 8.33 24.51
N GLU A 32 -1.07 8.35 23.17
CA GLU A 32 -1.85 9.36 22.40
C GLU A 32 -3.36 9.20 22.56
N THR A 33 -3.84 8.05 23.04
CA THR A 33 -5.27 7.80 23.26
C THR A 33 -5.77 8.28 24.62
N LEU A 34 -4.87 8.76 25.47
CA LEU A 34 -5.16 9.16 26.83
C LEU A 34 -5.05 10.68 27.02
N ASP A 35 -5.78 11.20 28.01
CA ASP A 35 -5.65 12.58 28.46
C ASP A 35 -4.58 12.72 29.57
N GLU A 36 -4.40 13.93 30.08
CA GLU A 36 -3.47 14.22 31.18
C GLU A 36 -3.75 13.44 32.47
N ASN A 37 -5.00 12.99 32.69
CA ASN A 37 -5.43 12.19 33.83
C ASN A 37 -5.38 10.67 33.53
N ARG A 38 -4.79 10.29 32.40
CA ARG A 38 -4.70 8.92 31.89
C ARG A 38 -6.08 8.26 31.70
N GLN A 39 -7.08 9.05 31.35
CA GLN A 39 -8.39 8.58 30.90
C GLN A 39 -8.48 8.61 29.38
N PRO A 40 -9.34 7.77 28.76
CA PRO A 40 -9.59 7.83 27.33
C PRO A 40 -10.01 9.23 26.87
N ASN A 41 -9.29 9.81 25.91
CA ASN A 41 -9.41 11.22 25.53
C ASN A 41 -10.54 11.54 24.54
N LYS A 42 -11.35 10.55 24.12
CA LYS A 42 -12.46 10.68 23.16
C LYS A 42 -12.05 11.12 21.75
N GLN A 43 -10.75 11.16 21.45
CA GLN A 43 -10.23 11.54 20.16
C GLN A 43 -10.21 10.35 19.19
N THR A 44 -10.13 10.69 17.90
CA THR A 44 -9.93 9.74 16.80
C THR A 44 -8.46 9.73 16.42
N GLY A 45 -7.80 8.59 16.62
CA GLY A 45 -6.48 8.30 16.08
C GLY A 45 -6.56 7.58 14.73
N LEU A 46 -5.54 7.76 13.90
CA LEU A 46 -5.37 7.01 12.66
C LEU A 46 -4.06 6.22 12.69
N LEU A 47 -4.17 4.90 12.64
CA LEU A 47 -3.06 3.98 12.49
C LEU A 47 -2.93 3.56 11.03
N VAL A 48 -1.84 3.97 10.37
CA VAL A 48 -1.61 3.69 8.96
C VAL A 48 -0.51 2.65 8.81
N GLY A 49 -0.77 1.60 8.03
CA GLY A 49 0.23 0.61 7.63
C GLY A 49 0.26 0.41 6.12
N LYS A 50 1.28 -0.23 5.58
CA LYS A 50 1.26 -0.61 4.14
C LYS A 50 0.27 -1.75 3.87
N VAL A 51 -0.20 -1.88 2.63
CA VAL A 51 -1.11 -2.96 2.24
C VAL A 51 -0.45 -4.33 2.48
N GLN A 52 -1.09 -5.19 3.27
CA GLN A 52 -0.55 -6.50 3.69
C GLN A 52 0.76 -6.44 4.50
N SER A 53 1.00 -5.35 5.26
CA SER A 53 2.18 -5.22 6.13
C SER A 53 2.10 -6.02 7.44
N GLY A 54 0.92 -6.52 7.83
CA GLY A 54 0.68 -7.17 9.12
C GLY A 54 -0.09 -6.33 10.15
N LYS A 55 -0.97 -5.42 9.70
CA LYS A 55 -1.82 -4.56 10.57
C LYS A 55 -2.53 -5.31 11.70
N THR A 56 -2.97 -6.54 11.45
CA THR A 56 -3.63 -7.39 12.45
C THR A 56 -2.76 -7.66 13.67
N SER A 57 -1.48 -8.00 13.47
CA SER A 57 -0.55 -8.20 14.58
C SER A 57 -0.36 -6.92 15.40
N ASN A 58 -0.41 -5.75 14.75
CA ASN A 58 -0.29 -4.46 15.42
C ASN A 58 -1.48 -4.18 16.33
N PHE A 59 -2.73 -4.26 15.83
CA PHE A 59 -3.87 -3.96 16.70
C PHE A 59 -4.06 -5.00 17.82
N LEU A 60 -3.70 -6.27 17.62
CA LEU A 60 -3.73 -7.27 18.70
C LEU A 60 -2.66 -6.96 19.76
N GLY A 61 -1.49 -6.45 19.36
CA GLY A 61 -0.46 -5.95 20.28
C GLY A 61 -0.93 -4.73 21.07
N ILE A 62 -1.67 -3.82 20.43
CA ILE A 62 -2.33 -2.68 21.08
C ILE A 62 -3.33 -3.18 22.13
N ILE A 63 -4.21 -4.13 21.80
CA ILE A 63 -5.19 -4.67 22.75
C ILE A 63 -4.49 -5.32 23.95
N ALA A 64 -3.47 -6.15 23.70
CA ALA A 64 -2.72 -6.81 24.77
C ALA A 64 -2.03 -5.80 25.69
N THR A 65 -1.44 -4.75 25.11
CA THR A 65 -0.79 -3.68 25.86
C THR A 65 -1.79 -2.85 26.65
N ALA A 66 -2.95 -2.52 26.05
CA ALA A 66 -4.02 -1.76 26.68
C ALA A 66 -4.58 -2.46 27.93
N PHE A 67 -4.76 -3.78 27.85
CA PHE A 67 -5.25 -4.58 28.96
C PHE A 67 -4.22 -4.75 30.08
N ASP A 68 -2.96 -5.06 29.75
CA ASP A 68 -1.88 -5.21 30.75
C ASP A 68 -1.53 -3.88 31.44
N LYS A 69 -1.74 -2.73 30.76
CA LYS A 69 -1.53 -1.38 31.34
C LYS A 69 -2.76 -0.84 32.07
N GLU A 70 -3.89 -1.55 32.02
CA GLU A 70 -5.17 -1.12 32.61
C GLU A 70 -5.68 0.23 32.09
N TYR A 71 -5.23 0.64 30.91
CA TYR A 71 -5.74 1.83 30.22
C TYR A 71 -7.16 1.61 29.72
N TYR A 72 -7.45 0.38 29.30
CA TYR A 72 -8.76 -0.04 28.84
C TYR A 72 -9.14 -1.38 29.47
N ASP A 73 -10.43 -1.58 29.66
CA ASP A 73 -11.01 -2.85 30.13
C ASP A 73 -11.92 -3.49 29.07
N THR A 74 -12.26 -2.73 28.02
CA THR A 74 -13.15 -3.19 26.96
C THR A 74 -12.64 -2.74 25.60
N VAL A 75 -12.70 -3.63 24.61
CA VAL A 75 -12.37 -3.33 23.22
C VAL A 75 -13.56 -3.62 22.32
N PHE A 76 -13.92 -2.65 21.49
CA PHE A 76 -14.81 -2.87 20.36
C PHE A 76 -13.96 -2.99 19.10
N LEU A 77 -13.79 -4.22 18.61
CA LEU A 77 -13.07 -4.50 17.37
C LEU A 77 -14.06 -4.50 16.20
N VAL A 78 -14.22 -3.35 15.56
CA VAL A 78 -15.07 -3.17 14.39
C VAL A 78 -14.30 -3.66 13.16
N GLY A 79 -14.83 -4.66 12.44
CA GLY A 79 -14.14 -5.19 11.27
C GLY A 79 -15.03 -6.01 10.35
N GLY A 80 -14.65 -6.07 9.07
CA GLY A 80 -15.32 -6.86 8.03
C GLY A 80 -16.72 -6.36 7.65
N ILE A 81 -17.14 -6.63 6.42
CA ILE A 81 -18.51 -6.37 5.93
C ILE A 81 -19.32 -7.68 5.74
N ASP A 82 -18.66 -8.83 5.91
CA ASP A 82 -19.25 -10.15 5.78
C ASP A 82 -18.94 -11.02 7.02
N ASN A 83 -19.74 -12.08 7.22
CA ASN A 83 -19.65 -12.97 8.37
C ASN A 83 -18.35 -13.82 8.37
N ASP A 84 -17.71 -14.04 7.22
CA ASP A 84 -16.47 -14.81 7.17
C ASP A 84 -15.30 -13.98 7.71
N LEU A 85 -15.25 -12.68 7.38
CA LEU A 85 -14.27 -11.75 7.95
C LEU A 85 -14.48 -11.55 9.45
N LEU A 86 -15.74 -11.51 9.91
CA LEU A 86 -16.05 -11.49 11.33
C LEU A 86 -15.48 -12.75 12.02
N ARG A 87 -15.75 -13.94 11.49
CA ARG A 87 -15.23 -15.21 12.03
C ARG A 87 -13.71 -15.24 12.06
N GLN A 88 -13.05 -14.76 11.00
CA GLN A 88 -11.58 -14.68 10.97
C GLN A 88 -11.03 -13.75 12.04
N ASN A 89 -11.67 -12.60 12.28
CA ASN A 89 -11.26 -11.69 13.35
C ASN A 89 -11.50 -12.30 14.73
N GLU A 90 -12.62 -13.01 14.94
CA GLU A 90 -12.86 -13.78 16.16
C GLU A 90 -11.77 -14.85 16.40
N GLU A 91 -11.46 -15.66 15.40
CA GLU A 91 -10.41 -16.70 15.48
C GLU A 91 -9.06 -16.09 15.86
N ARG A 92 -8.68 -14.96 15.26
CA ARG A 92 -7.42 -14.25 15.54
C ARG A 92 -7.37 -13.64 16.95
N VAL A 93 -8.49 -13.12 17.44
CA VAL A 93 -8.61 -12.60 18.79
C VAL A 93 -8.53 -13.76 19.80
N ASN A 94 -9.29 -14.82 19.57
CA ASN A 94 -9.32 -15.98 20.47
C ASN A 94 -7.96 -16.64 20.62
N GLU A 95 -7.17 -16.73 19.53
CA GLU A 95 -5.80 -17.27 19.57
C GLU A 95 -4.90 -16.55 20.59
N VAL A 96 -5.16 -15.26 20.86
CA VAL A 96 -4.37 -14.45 21.79
C VAL A 96 -5.05 -14.32 23.16
N PHE A 97 -6.38 -14.23 23.22
CA PHE A 97 -7.09 -13.74 24.41
C PHE A 97 -8.00 -14.75 25.12
N ASP A 98 -8.37 -15.87 24.51
CA ASP A 98 -9.38 -16.79 25.05
C ASP A 98 -8.84 -17.63 26.23
N ASP A 99 -7.59 -18.10 26.14
CA ASP A 99 -6.99 -18.99 27.15
C ASP A 99 -6.14 -18.26 28.20
N ILE A 100 -6.63 -17.12 28.71
CA ILE A 100 -5.91 -16.34 29.72
C ILE A 100 -6.66 -16.34 31.05
N SER A 101 -6.09 -17.01 32.05
CA SER A 101 -6.65 -17.16 33.39
C SER A 101 -5.78 -16.52 34.48
N ASP A 102 -6.43 -16.13 35.59
CA ASP A 102 -5.74 -15.68 36.80
C ASP A 102 -5.12 -16.86 37.58
N ASP A 103 -4.41 -16.57 38.67
CA ASP A 103 -3.76 -17.57 39.52
C ASP A 103 -4.74 -18.60 40.13
N ARG A 104 -6.04 -18.32 40.12
CA ARG A 104 -7.12 -19.20 40.60
C ARG A 104 -7.72 -20.05 39.48
N GLY A 105 -7.27 -19.87 38.24
CA GLY A 105 -7.76 -20.58 37.07
C GLY A 105 -9.01 -19.98 36.43
N TYR A 106 -9.47 -18.80 36.86
CA TYR A 106 -10.61 -18.12 36.23
C TYR A 106 -10.17 -17.32 35.02
N MET A 107 -10.85 -17.48 33.88
CA MET A 107 -10.60 -16.64 32.70
C MET A 107 -10.77 -15.16 33.05
N THR A 108 -9.84 -14.36 32.56
CA THR A 108 -9.76 -12.91 32.85
C THR A 108 -10.27 -12.06 31.70
N CYS A 109 -10.38 -12.62 30.50
CA CYS A 109 -10.92 -11.98 29.32
C CYS A 109 -12.07 -12.82 28.75
N ALA A 110 -13.11 -12.15 28.25
CA ALA A 110 -14.15 -12.78 27.43
C ALA A 110 -14.17 -12.15 26.04
N VAL A 111 -14.29 -13.00 25.03
CA VAL A 111 -14.42 -12.59 23.63
C VAL A 111 -15.85 -12.88 23.19
N PHE A 112 -16.55 -11.83 22.76
CA PHE A 112 -17.87 -11.92 22.18
C PHE A 112 -17.84 -11.42 20.74
N SER A 113 -18.85 -11.80 19.98
CA SER A 113 -19.17 -11.16 18.72
C SER A 113 -20.47 -10.40 18.84
N SER A 114 -20.68 -9.44 17.95
CA SER A 114 -21.96 -8.72 17.84
C SER A 114 -23.16 -9.67 17.65
N ALA A 115 -22.93 -10.89 17.13
CA ALA A 115 -23.97 -11.92 17.05
C ALA A 115 -24.20 -12.62 18.40
N SER A 116 -23.14 -12.99 19.14
CA SER A 116 -23.26 -13.72 20.40
C SER A 116 -23.64 -12.82 21.58
N ILE A 117 -23.13 -11.58 21.66
CA ILE A 117 -23.42 -10.67 22.78
C ILE A 117 -24.89 -10.23 22.82
N LYS A 118 -25.61 -10.36 21.71
CA LYS A 118 -27.02 -9.98 21.61
C LYS A 118 -27.89 -10.70 22.66
N SER A 119 -27.58 -11.95 23.00
CA SER A 119 -28.32 -12.69 24.04
C SER A 119 -28.10 -12.14 25.44
N GLU A 120 -26.98 -11.45 25.66
CA GLU A 120 -26.61 -10.86 26.95
C GLU A 120 -27.27 -9.50 27.20
N LYS A 121 -27.96 -8.91 26.21
CA LYS A 121 -28.47 -7.53 26.26
C LYS A 121 -29.26 -7.18 27.54
N ASN A 122 -30.08 -8.12 28.02
CA ASN A 122 -30.92 -7.92 29.21
C ASN A 122 -30.32 -8.47 30.51
N ASN A 123 -29.25 -9.26 30.42
CA ASN A 123 -28.64 -9.95 31.55
C ASN A 123 -27.15 -9.60 31.71
N LEU A 124 -26.67 -8.54 31.07
CA LEU A 124 -25.28 -8.11 31.10
C LEU A 124 -24.81 -7.86 32.54
N ASN A 125 -25.71 -7.39 33.38
CA ASN A 125 -25.50 -7.20 34.81
C ASN A 125 -25.32 -8.50 35.60
N GLN A 126 -25.67 -9.68 35.07
CA GLN A 126 -25.42 -11.00 35.67
C GLN A 126 -24.15 -11.65 35.11
N ASN A 127 -23.62 -11.14 34.00
CA ASN A 127 -22.44 -11.67 33.37
C ASN A 127 -21.18 -11.23 34.14
N ARG A 128 -20.44 -12.22 34.68
CA ARG A 128 -19.27 -11.97 35.54
C ARG A 128 -18.21 -11.09 34.88
N PHE A 129 -18.06 -11.15 33.55
CA PHE A 129 -17.03 -10.39 32.85
C PHE A 129 -17.34 -8.91 32.75
N PHE A 130 -18.62 -8.53 32.88
CA PHE A 130 -19.09 -7.16 32.96
C PHE A 130 -19.15 -6.64 34.40
N GLN A 131 -18.94 -7.53 35.38
CA GLN A 131 -18.82 -7.19 36.80
C GLN A 131 -17.34 -7.14 37.25
N GLY A 132 -17.05 -6.27 38.23
CA GLY A 132 -15.72 -6.12 38.81
C GLY A 132 -14.71 -5.38 37.93
N ASP A 133 -13.62 -4.90 38.53
CA ASP A 133 -12.69 -3.95 37.91
C ASP A 133 -11.61 -4.63 37.04
N ASN A 134 -11.37 -5.93 37.22
CA ASN A 134 -10.25 -6.65 36.59
C ASN A 134 -10.62 -7.45 35.32
N ASN A 135 -11.91 -7.60 35.00
CA ASN A 135 -12.34 -8.43 33.87
C ASN A 135 -12.29 -7.67 32.55
N LYS A 136 -11.64 -8.26 31.56
CA LYS A 136 -11.49 -7.70 30.21
C LYS A 136 -12.55 -8.25 29.26
N VAL A 137 -12.99 -7.41 28.32
CA VAL A 137 -14.00 -7.79 27.32
C VAL A 137 -13.54 -7.34 25.94
N ILE A 138 -13.62 -8.24 24.96
CA ILE A 138 -13.46 -7.89 23.55
C ILE A 138 -14.78 -8.22 22.84
N ILE A 139 -15.32 -7.27 22.09
CA ILE A 139 -16.50 -7.47 21.24
C ILE A 139 -16.10 -7.26 19.79
N THR A 140 -16.12 -8.32 18.98
CA THR A 140 -15.92 -8.23 17.53
C THR A 140 -17.24 -7.82 16.85
N ILE A 141 -17.21 -6.73 16.08
CA ILE A 141 -18.42 -6.11 15.53
C ILE A 141 -18.35 -6.16 14.01
N LEU A 142 -19.35 -6.83 13.40
CA LEU A 142 -19.51 -6.82 11.95
C LEU A 142 -19.94 -5.42 11.51
N LYS A 143 -19.30 -4.87 10.47
CA LYS A 143 -19.76 -3.61 9.88
C LYS A 143 -21.08 -3.86 9.15
N ASN A 144 -22.18 -3.66 9.86
CA ASN A 144 -23.54 -3.81 9.40
C ASN A 144 -24.50 -3.02 10.30
N SER A 145 -25.46 -2.30 9.73
CA SER A 145 -26.39 -1.46 10.51
C SER A 145 -27.09 -2.22 11.65
N ARG A 146 -27.49 -3.48 11.45
CA ARG A 146 -28.17 -4.26 12.47
C ARG A 146 -27.25 -4.55 13.66
N HIS A 147 -26.03 -4.99 13.39
CA HIS A 147 -25.05 -5.33 14.43
C HIS A 147 -24.65 -4.10 15.24
N PHE A 148 -24.48 -2.96 14.56
CA PHE A 148 -24.25 -1.68 15.22
C PHE A 148 -25.42 -1.23 16.10
N SER A 149 -26.66 -1.36 15.61
CA SER A 149 -27.85 -1.09 16.42
C SER A 149 -27.93 -2.01 17.63
N ASP A 150 -27.61 -3.30 17.49
CA ASP A 150 -27.58 -4.26 18.60
C ASP A 150 -26.56 -3.85 19.69
N ILE A 151 -25.40 -3.30 19.31
CA ILE A 151 -24.40 -2.77 20.25
C ILE A 151 -24.86 -1.47 20.90
N LEU A 152 -25.45 -0.54 20.14
CA LEU A 152 -25.99 0.71 20.70
C LEU A 152 -27.08 0.42 21.74
N ASP A 153 -27.95 -0.53 21.43
CA ASP A 153 -28.99 -1.05 22.30
C ASP A 153 -28.43 -1.70 23.58
N LEU A 154 -27.35 -2.48 23.46
CA LEU A 154 -26.63 -3.06 24.60
C LEU A 154 -26.10 -1.98 25.55
N ILE A 155 -25.59 -0.88 24.99
CA ILE A 155 -25.05 0.25 25.75
C ILE A 155 -26.19 0.99 26.46
N ASN A 156 -27.20 1.40 25.71
CA ASN A 156 -28.31 2.20 26.21
C ASN A 156 -29.16 1.46 27.25
N ASN A 157 -29.25 0.13 27.18
CA ASN A 157 -29.94 -0.67 28.20
C ASN A 157 -29.13 -0.87 29.49
N ASN A 158 -27.81 -0.65 29.45
CA ASN A 158 -26.92 -0.92 30.58
C ASN A 158 -26.03 0.29 30.95
N PRO A 159 -26.58 1.51 31.09
CA PRO A 159 -25.79 2.74 31.18
C PRO A 159 -24.88 2.80 32.41
N LEU A 160 -25.27 2.16 33.52
CA LEU A 160 -24.45 2.10 34.74
C LEU A 160 -23.19 1.24 34.59
N ILE A 161 -23.21 0.26 33.69
CA ILE A 161 -22.03 -0.58 33.39
C ILE A 161 -21.09 0.22 32.49
N TRP A 162 -21.62 0.76 31.40
CA TRP A 162 -20.82 1.46 30.39
C TRP A 162 -20.29 2.83 30.84
N SER A 163 -20.89 3.45 31.86
CA SER A 163 -20.35 4.68 32.45
C SER A 163 -19.02 4.48 33.19
N LYS A 164 -18.75 3.25 33.66
CA LYS A 164 -17.53 2.88 34.40
C LYS A 164 -16.44 2.28 33.51
N ARG A 165 -16.84 1.66 32.39
CA ARG A 165 -15.95 0.96 31.47
C ARG A 165 -15.12 1.93 30.64
N LYS A 166 -13.84 1.63 30.47
CA LYS A 166 -12.93 2.31 29.54
C LYS A 166 -12.85 1.53 28.23
N VAL A 167 -13.43 2.10 27.18
CA VAL A 167 -13.63 1.42 25.89
C VAL A 167 -12.64 1.91 24.84
N LEU A 168 -11.84 1.01 24.28
CA LEU A 168 -11.05 1.28 23.08
C LEU A 168 -11.81 0.76 21.86
N ILE A 169 -12.17 1.66 20.94
CA ILE A 169 -12.78 1.28 19.66
C ILE A 169 -11.68 1.18 18.63
N ILE A 170 -11.49 0.00 18.05
CA ILE A 170 -10.55 -0.24 16.95
C ILE A 170 -11.36 -0.53 15.70
N ASP A 171 -11.28 0.35 14.71
CA ASP A 171 -11.96 0.21 13.42
C ASP A 171 -10.99 -0.27 12.34
N ASP A 172 -10.97 -1.58 12.11
CA ASP A 172 -10.18 -2.20 11.06
C ASP A 172 -10.77 -1.90 9.68
N GLU A 173 -9.92 -1.46 8.76
CA GLU A 173 -10.30 -0.88 7.47
C GLU A 173 -11.20 0.36 7.67
N GLY A 174 -10.77 1.27 8.54
CA GLY A 174 -11.48 2.51 8.90
C GLY A 174 -11.69 3.51 7.76
N ASP A 175 -11.16 3.24 6.57
CA ASP A 175 -11.52 3.93 5.33
C ASP A 175 -12.89 3.48 4.79
N GLN A 176 -13.41 2.34 5.24
CA GLN A 176 -14.62 1.71 4.73
C GLN A 176 -15.72 1.61 5.78
N GLY A 177 -16.88 2.17 5.43
CA GLY A 177 -18.16 1.96 6.11
C GLY A 177 -18.45 2.93 7.25
N SER A 178 -17.43 3.30 8.05
CA SER A 178 -17.59 4.24 9.17
C SER A 178 -17.63 5.71 8.75
N LEU A 179 -16.79 6.09 7.78
CA LEU A 179 -16.84 7.43 7.17
C LEU A 179 -18.16 7.66 6.44
N ASP A 180 -18.65 8.90 6.48
CA ASP A 180 -19.93 9.23 5.86
C ASP A 180 -19.86 9.14 4.33
N GLY A 181 -20.55 8.15 3.77
CA GLY A 181 -20.67 7.95 2.33
C GLY A 181 -21.53 8.98 1.60
N ASN A 182 -22.15 9.94 2.32
CA ASN A 182 -22.99 11.01 1.78
C ASN A 182 -22.44 12.41 2.04
N ALA A 183 -21.27 12.55 2.67
CA ALA A 183 -20.72 13.82 3.14
C ALA A 183 -20.71 14.91 2.05
N ASN A 184 -20.46 14.52 0.79
CA ASN A 184 -20.35 15.45 -0.34
C ASN A 184 -21.53 15.41 -1.34
N THR A 185 -22.62 14.69 -1.06
CA THR A 185 -23.69 14.49 -2.07
C THR A 185 -24.82 15.52 -2.03
N LYS A 186 -24.87 16.42 -1.04
CA LYS A 186 -26.00 17.36 -0.77
C LYS A 186 -27.39 16.68 -0.74
N LYS A 187 -27.43 15.35 -0.72
CA LYS A 187 -28.61 14.49 -0.71
C LYS A 187 -28.47 13.60 0.51
N ASP A 188 -29.50 13.66 1.35
CA ASP A 188 -29.67 12.93 2.61
C ASP A 188 -28.61 13.20 3.67
N GLY A 189 -29.00 13.02 4.94
CA GLY A 189 -28.08 13.12 6.08
C GLY A 189 -27.01 12.02 6.08
N PRO A 190 -26.24 11.92 7.18
CA PRO A 190 -25.18 10.93 7.29
C PRO A 190 -25.66 9.52 6.98
N THR A 191 -24.81 8.71 6.36
CA THR A 191 -25.12 7.28 6.17
C THR A 191 -25.46 6.64 7.52
N LYS A 192 -26.43 5.72 7.53
CA LYS A 192 -26.90 5.04 8.75
C LYS A 192 -25.75 4.45 9.60
N TRP A 193 -24.68 4.03 8.95
CA TRP A 193 -23.51 3.44 9.60
C TRP A 193 -22.70 4.50 10.33
N ASN A 194 -22.36 5.59 9.64
CA ASN A 194 -21.71 6.75 10.23
C ASN A 194 -22.52 7.31 11.41
N GLU A 195 -23.84 7.44 11.24
CA GLU A 195 -24.73 7.88 12.32
C GLU A 195 -24.65 6.93 13.53
N THR A 196 -24.74 5.62 13.31
CA THR A 196 -24.76 4.66 14.42
C THR A 196 -23.42 4.55 15.16
N ILE A 197 -22.27 4.61 14.47
CA ILE A 197 -20.96 4.61 15.15
C ILE A 197 -20.78 5.89 15.97
N ASN A 198 -21.22 7.05 15.47
CA ASN A 198 -21.20 8.29 16.22
C ASN A 198 -22.14 8.23 17.44
N ASN A 199 -23.31 7.62 17.32
CA ASN A 199 -24.20 7.39 18.45
C ASN A 199 -23.57 6.47 19.52
N ILE A 200 -22.89 5.39 19.12
CA ILE A 200 -22.15 4.53 20.07
C ILE A 200 -21.09 5.34 20.82
N ARG A 201 -20.29 6.14 20.11
CA ARG A 201 -19.27 7.00 20.73
C ARG A 201 -19.88 7.97 21.74
N ASN A 202 -20.99 8.62 21.36
CA ASN A 202 -21.68 9.57 22.22
C ASN A 202 -22.34 8.92 23.46
N SER A 203 -22.71 7.64 23.38
CA SER A 203 -23.26 6.88 24.51
C SER A 203 -22.20 6.38 25.50
N LEU A 204 -20.90 6.48 25.19
CA LEU A 204 -19.81 6.00 26.05
C LEU A 204 -19.17 7.15 26.84
N THR A 205 -19.01 6.97 28.16
CA THR A 205 -18.39 8.01 29.02
C THR A 205 -16.88 8.09 28.82
N HIS A 206 -16.20 6.95 28.74
CA HIS A 206 -14.74 6.86 28.60
C HIS A 206 -14.41 6.02 27.37
N PHE A 207 -14.08 6.68 26.25
CA PHE A 207 -13.66 5.97 25.04
C PHE A 207 -12.52 6.67 24.33
N SER A 208 -11.78 5.91 23.52
CA SER A 208 -10.93 6.44 22.45
C SER A 208 -11.16 5.61 21.19
N TYR A 209 -10.92 6.20 20.02
CA TYR A 209 -11.19 5.57 18.75
C TYR A 209 -9.91 5.52 17.90
N ILE A 210 -9.55 4.36 17.37
CA ILE A 210 -8.42 4.17 16.45
C ILE A 210 -8.95 3.59 15.14
N ALA A 211 -8.89 4.37 14.06
CA ALA A 211 -9.07 3.84 12.71
C ALA A 211 -7.76 3.19 12.26
N VAL A 212 -7.83 1.94 11.80
CA VAL A 212 -6.69 1.20 11.24
C VAL A 212 -6.92 1.01 9.75
N THR A 213 -6.00 1.45 8.90
CA THR A 213 -6.15 1.26 7.44
C THR A 213 -4.81 1.19 6.73
N ALA A 214 -4.82 0.60 5.52
CA ALA A 214 -3.71 0.70 4.59
C ALA A 214 -3.88 1.78 3.51
N THR A 215 -5.08 2.34 3.39
CA THR A 215 -5.44 3.30 2.34
C THR A 215 -6.13 4.50 2.98
N PRO A 216 -5.39 5.36 3.71
CA PRO A 216 -5.95 6.41 4.55
C PRO A 216 -6.49 7.62 3.78
N TYR A 217 -6.57 7.56 2.44
CA TYR A 217 -6.95 8.69 1.59
C TYR A 217 -8.25 9.33 2.05
N ALA A 218 -9.30 8.54 2.28
CA ALA A 218 -10.56 9.08 2.78
C ALA A 218 -10.41 9.69 4.19
N ASN A 219 -9.76 8.99 5.11
CA ASN A 219 -9.59 9.43 6.49
C ASN A 219 -8.88 10.78 6.61
N VAL A 220 -7.93 11.08 5.71
CA VAL A 220 -7.21 12.36 5.71
C VAL A 220 -7.84 13.42 4.79
N LEU A 221 -8.89 13.09 4.04
CA LEU A 221 -9.54 14.03 3.11
C LEU A 221 -10.97 14.42 3.52
N ILE A 222 -11.52 13.82 4.59
CA ILE A 222 -12.79 14.28 5.18
C ILE A 222 -12.63 15.66 5.84
N ASP A 223 -13.77 16.27 6.19
CA ASP A 223 -13.82 17.51 6.94
C ASP A 223 -13.05 17.37 8.27
N THR A 224 -12.23 18.37 8.61
CA THR A 224 -11.39 18.39 9.83
C THR A 224 -12.23 18.51 11.09
N TYR A 225 -13.47 18.98 10.96
CA TYR A 225 -14.47 19.04 12.02
C TYR A 225 -15.30 17.77 12.15
N ASP A 226 -15.18 16.80 11.23
CA ASP A 226 -15.83 15.50 11.37
C ASP A 226 -15.28 14.78 12.62
N ASN A 227 -16.17 14.14 13.39
CA ASN A 227 -15.78 13.40 14.59
C ASN A 227 -14.81 12.24 14.29
N LEU A 228 -14.79 11.72 13.07
CA LEU A 228 -13.88 10.66 12.61
C LEU A 228 -12.61 11.23 11.93
N SER A 229 -12.46 12.55 11.85
CA SER A 229 -11.21 13.17 11.44
C SER A 229 -10.09 12.84 12.45
N PRO A 230 -8.92 12.38 11.98
CA PRO A 230 -7.79 12.07 12.86
C PRO A 230 -7.30 13.31 13.63
N LYS A 231 -7.06 13.15 14.93
CA LYS A 231 -6.41 14.13 15.82
C LYS A 231 -4.95 13.79 16.09
N PHE A 232 -4.58 12.52 15.93
CA PHE A 232 -3.20 12.06 15.87
C PHE A 232 -3.07 10.96 14.81
N ILE A 233 -1.87 10.79 14.26
CA ILE A 233 -1.56 9.76 13.26
C ILE A 233 -0.30 9.02 13.71
N LYS A 234 -0.33 7.69 13.65
CA LYS A 234 0.82 6.83 13.90
C LYS A 234 1.04 5.88 12.72
N LEU A 235 2.30 5.68 12.35
CA LEU A 235 2.69 4.81 11.26
C LEU A 235 3.17 3.44 11.76
N THR A 236 2.78 2.40 11.01
CA THR A 236 3.26 1.03 11.20
C THR A 236 4.06 0.63 9.97
N TYR A 237 5.38 0.60 10.15
CA TYR A 237 6.30 0.19 9.10
C TYR A 237 6.29 -1.33 8.96
N PRO A 238 6.33 -1.85 7.72
CA PRO A 238 6.50 -3.27 7.51
C PRO A 238 7.89 -3.73 7.98
N GLY A 239 7.99 -4.96 8.47
CA GLY A 239 9.27 -5.57 8.81
C GLY A 239 10.10 -5.98 7.58
N GLN A 240 11.28 -6.54 7.83
CA GLN A 240 12.15 -7.05 6.77
C GLN A 240 11.44 -8.08 5.88
N GLY A 241 11.72 -8.00 4.57
CA GLY A 241 11.22 -8.92 3.56
C GLY A 241 9.84 -8.62 2.99
N TYR A 242 9.21 -7.52 3.42
CA TYR A 242 7.99 -7.00 2.80
C TYR A 242 8.27 -6.44 1.39
N SER A 243 7.35 -6.71 0.47
CA SER A 243 7.35 -6.21 -0.90
C SER A 243 5.98 -5.62 -1.24
N GLY A 244 5.96 -4.31 -1.53
CA GLY A 244 4.74 -3.55 -1.87
C GLY A 244 4.94 -2.73 -3.15
N LEU A 245 4.24 -1.60 -3.25
CA LEU A 245 4.33 -0.68 -4.41
C LEU A 245 5.77 -0.32 -4.77
N SER A 246 6.60 0.02 -3.78
CA SER A 246 8.00 0.43 -4.02
C SER A 246 8.85 -0.67 -4.66
N VAL A 247 8.53 -1.94 -4.44
CA VAL A 247 9.26 -3.08 -5.01
C VAL A 247 8.73 -3.43 -6.39
N PHE A 248 7.41 -3.49 -6.56
CA PHE A 248 6.79 -3.99 -7.79
C PHE A 248 6.49 -2.93 -8.84
N HIS A 249 6.20 -1.71 -8.41
CA HIS A 249 5.66 -0.63 -9.24
C HIS A 249 6.42 0.68 -9.10
N SER A 250 7.64 0.63 -8.56
CA SER A 250 8.62 1.66 -8.84
C SER A 250 9.17 1.48 -10.24
N ASP A 251 10.01 2.42 -10.66
CA ASP A 251 10.76 2.38 -11.89
C ASP A 251 11.38 1.02 -12.21
N GLU A 252 12.36 0.59 -11.42
CA GLU A 252 13.03 -0.70 -11.61
C GLU A 252 12.08 -1.88 -11.39
N GLY A 253 11.11 -1.71 -10.48
CA GLY A 253 10.11 -2.71 -10.16
C GLY A 253 9.25 -3.08 -11.36
N ASN A 254 8.72 -2.09 -12.07
CA ASN A 254 7.87 -2.31 -13.24
C ASN A 254 8.64 -3.06 -14.33
N GLU A 255 9.87 -2.65 -14.65
CA GLU A 255 10.70 -3.35 -15.67
C GLU A 255 10.98 -4.81 -15.29
N ARG A 256 11.27 -5.05 -14.01
CA ARG A 256 11.67 -6.37 -13.52
C ARG A 256 10.50 -7.31 -13.31
N TYR A 257 9.39 -6.84 -12.77
CA TYR A 257 8.30 -7.68 -12.29
C TYR A 257 7.03 -7.59 -13.14
N VAL A 258 6.82 -6.51 -13.88
CA VAL A 258 5.62 -6.33 -14.71
C VAL A 258 5.86 -6.80 -16.15
N ARG A 259 4.84 -7.43 -16.73
CA ARG A 259 4.76 -7.86 -18.13
C ARG A 259 3.47 -7.31 -18.72
N ILE A 260 3.59 -6.59 -19.83
CA ILE A 260 2.46 -5.94 -20.47
C ILE A 260 1.68 -6.97 -21.30
N VAL A 261 0.39 -7.06 -21.01
CA VAL A 261 -0.60 -7.77 -21.83
C VAL A 261 -1.12 -6.79 -22.88
N PRO A 262 -1.02 -7.09 -24.19
CA PRO A 262 -1.56 -6.23 -25.24
C PRO A 262 -3.08 -6.02 -25.08
N ASP A 263 -3.56 -4.80 -25.34
CA ASP A 263 -4.97 -4.47 -25.14
C ASP A 263 -5.91 -5.34 -25.99
N GLU A 264 -5.54 -5.66 -27.24
CA GLU A 264 -6.31 -6.57 -28.10
C GLU A 264 -6.47 -7.97 -27.48
N GLU A 265 -5.42 -8.48 -26.83
CA GLU A 265 -5.47 -9.76 -26.12
C GLU A 265 -6.34 -9.64 -24.86
N ALA A 266 -6.20 -8.55 -24.10
CA ALA A 266 -7.02 -8.30 -22.93
C ALA A 266 -8.51 -8.19 -23.27
N GLU A 267 -8.87 -7.55 -24.39
CA GLU A 267 -10.23 -7.45 -24.90
C GLU A 267 -10.80 -8.82 -25.28
N ARG A 268 -10.05 -9.64 -26.02
CA ARG A 268 -10.47 -11.01 -26.37
C ARG A 268 -10.64 -11.90 -25.14
N LEU A 269 -9.82 -11.73 -24.11
CA LEU A 269 -9.96 -12.45 -22.83
C LEU A 269 -11.17 -11.98 -22.00
N ARG A 270 -11.65 -10.75 -22.24
CA ARG A 270 -12.82 -10.18 -21.57
C ARG A 270 -14.13 -10.50 -22.31
N ASP A 271 -14.11 -10.60 -23.64
CA ASP A 271 -15.27 -10.92 -24.46
C ASP A 271 -15.40 -12.44 -24.67
N SER A 272 -16.18 -13.07 -23.79
CA SER A 272 -16.43 -14.51 -23.84
C SER A 272 -17.61 -14.92 -24.75
N ASP A 273 -18.39 -13.96 -25.27
CA ASP A 273 -19.62 -14.23 -26.03
C ASP A 273 -19.38 -14.31 -27.55
N ASN A 274 -18.33 -13.68 -28.08
CA ASN A 274 -18.08 -13.58 -29.53
C ASN A 274 -17.14 -14.62 -30.15
N GLN A 275 -16.75 -15.67 -29.43
CA GLN A 275 -15.74 -16.61 -29.93
C GLN A 275 -16.36 -17.94 -30.38
N ASN A 276 -16.48 -18.12 -31.71
CA ASN A 276 -16.83 -19.39 -32.34
C ASN A 276 -15.85 -20.49 -31.89
N ASP A 277 -16.40 -21.62 -31.42
CA ASP A 277 -15.65 -22.79 -30.90
C ASP A 277 -14.67 -23.44 -31.91
N SER A 278 -14.68 -23.03 -33.18
CA SER A 278 -14.06 -23.76 -34.30
C SER A 278 -12.66 -23.31 -34.73
N GLU A 279 -12.13 -22.16 -34.28
CA GLU A 279 -10.78 -21.66 -34.66
C GLU A 279 -9.97 -21.12 -33.46
N VAL A 280 -10.11 -21.74 -32.29
CA VAL A 280 -9.59 -21.18 -31.03
C VAL A 280 -8.12 -21.57 -30.81
N GLN A 281 -7.20 -20.60 -30.90
CA GLN A 281 -5.92 -20.67 -30.18
C GLN A 281 -6.23 -20.97 -28.71
N ASN A 282 -5.58 -21.99 -28.16
CA ASN A 282 -6.10 -22.72 -27.00
C ASN A 282 -6.09 -21.88 -25.69
N ILE A 283 -5.23 -20.86 -25.62
CA ILE A 283 -5.29 -19.64 -24.77
C ILE A 283 -4.48 -18.53 -25.47
N GLU A 284 -4.56 -17.29 -24.99
CA GLU A 284 -3.83 -16.16 -25.59
C GLU A 284 -2.33 -16.14 -25.21
N LYS A 285 -1.50 -15.48 -26.03
CA LYS A 285 -0.02 -15.58 -25.96
C LYS A 285 0.57 -15.11 -24.63
N SER A 286 0.08 -14.01 -24.05
CA SER A 286 0.58 -13.54 -22.75
C SER A 286 0.16 -14.47 -21.62
N LEU A 287 -1.03 -15.09 -21.72
CA LEU A 287 -1.47 -16.09 -20.73
C LEU A 287 -0.65 -17.39 -20.85
N GLU A 288 -0.27 -17.80 -22.07
CA GLU A 288 0.68 -18.90 -22.27
C GLU A 288 2.05 -18.61 -21.65
N GLU A 289 2.58 -17.40 -21.85
CA GLU A 289 3.85 -16.98 -21.24
C GLU A 289 3.76 -16.99 -19.71
N ALA A 290 2.67 -16.43 -19.16
CA ALA A 290 2.43 -16.40 -17.73
C ALA A 290 2.33 -17.82 -17.13
N LEU A 291 1.68 -18.75 -17.83
CA LEU A 291 1.58 -20.15 -17.42
C LEU A 291 2.94 -20.87 -17.51
N SER A 292 3.69 -20.63 -18.57
CA SER A 292 5.05 -21.18 -18.71
C SER A 292 5.97 -20.68 -17.60
N PHE A 293 5.96 -19.38 -17.34
CA PHE A 293 6.72 -18.77 -16.24
C PHE A 293 6.27 -19.32 -14.88
N PHE A 294 4.97 -19.50 -14.65
CA PHE A 294 4.44 -20.10 -13.42
C PHE A 294 5.01 -21.50 -13.16
N ILE A 295 4.97 -22.38 -14.17
CA ILE A 295 5.47 -23.76 -14.05
C ILE A 295 6.99 -23.76 -13.88
N CYS A 296 7.72 -23.00 -14.70
CA CYS A 296 9.18 -22.94 -14.61
C CYS A 296 9.66 -22.37 -13.26
N SER A 297 8.97 -21.35 -12.76
CA SER A 297 9.27 -20.74 -11.46
C SER A 297 8.98 -21.69 -10.31
N SER A 298 7.89 -22.47 -10.42
CA SER A 298 7.56 -23.51 -9.45
C SER A 298 8.67 -24.57 -9.36
N ILE A 299 9.24 -24.98 -10.50
CA ILE A 299 10.34 -25.94 -10.57
C ILE A 299 11.62 -25.34 -9.99
N ASP A 300 11.97 -24.10 -10.37
CA ASP A 300 13.16 -23.41 -9.84
C ASP A 300 13.11 -23.28 -8.31
N LEU A 301 11.94 -22.94 -7.74
CA LEU A 301 11.74 -22.94 -6.28
C LEU A 301 11.89 -24.32 -5.65
N LEU A 302 11.41 -25.39 -6.30
CA LEU A 302 11.60 -26.77 -5.84
C LEU A 302 13.08 -27.19 -5.87
N MET A 303 13.82 -26.79 -6.90
CA MET A 303 15.24 -27.12 -7.09
C MET A 303 16.13 -26.41 -6.06
N LYS A 304 15.83 -25.16 -5.71
CA LYS A 304 16.58 -24.35 -4.74
C LYS A 304 16.46 -24.82 -3.27
N LYS A 305 15.67 -25.87 -2.99
CA LYS A 305 15.47 -26.52 -1.69
C LYS A 305 15.38 -25.58 -0.47
N GLN A 306 14.17 -25.12 -0.18
CA GLN A 306 13.63 -24.92 1.18
C GLN A 306 12.13 -25.14 1.09
N LYS A 307 11.49 -25.86 2.04
CA LYS A 307 10.05 -25.94 2.46
C LYS A 307 8.87 -25.49 1.55
N TYR A 308 9.06 -25.13 0.29
CA TYR A 308 8.09 -24.61 -0.65
C TYR A 308 7.50 -25.77 -1.40
N THR A 309 6.45 -26.33 -0.84
CA THR A 309 5.66 -27.38 -1.47
C THR A 309 4.48 -26.83 -2.24
N LYS A 310 4.29 -25.49 -2.24
CA LYS A 310 3.13 -24.84 -2.85
C LYS A 310 3.53 -23.61 -3.67
N SER A 311 2.95 -23.48 -4.86
CA SER A 311 3.05 -22.30 -5.73
C SER A 311 1.67 -21.93 -6.22
N GLU A 312 1.37 -20.63 -6.27
CA GLU A 312 0.03 -20.13 -6.55
C GLU A 312 0.08 -19.09 -7.68
N MET A 313 -0.93 -19.14 -8.55
CA MET A 313 -1.17 -18.19 -9.62
C MET A 313 -2.57 -17.60 -9.45
N LEU A 314 -2.75 -16.31 -9.73
CA LEU A 314 -4.03 -15.63 -9.67
C LEU A 314 -4.42 -15.08 -11.04
N LEU A 315 -5.57 -15.51 -11.57
CA LEU A 315 -6.21 -14.98 -12.77
C LEU A 315 -7.41 -14.10 -12.39
N ASN A 316 -7.26 -12.79 -12.57
CA ASN A 316 -8.33 -11.80 -12.42
C ASN A 316 -8.56 -11.08 -13.74
N ILE A 317 -9.40 -11.70 -14.58
CA ILE A 317 -9.60 -11.33 -15.98
C ILE A 317 -10.97 -10.65 -16.18
N VAL A 318 -12.06 -11.32 -15.79
CA VAL A 318 -13.46 -10.89 -15.97
C VAL A 318 -14.21 -10.73 -14.65
N ARG A 319 -15.30 -9.96 -14.67
CA ARG A 319 -16.20 -9.76 -13.52
C ARG A 319 -17.27 -10.84 -13.39
N VAL A 320 -17.80 -11.30 -14.52
CA VAL A 320 -18.98 -12.16 -14.54
C VAL A 320 -18.57 -13.59 -14.21
N LYS A 321 -19.29 -14.21 -13.27
CA LYS A 321 -18.96 -15.56 -12.76
C LYS A 321 -19.04 -16.64 -13.82
N ASN A 322 -19.90 -16.48 -14.84
CA ASN A 322 -20.04 -17.47 -15.91
C ASN A 322 -18.79 -17.50 -16.79
N ASP A 323 -18.21 -16.34 -17.08
CA ASP A 323 -17.02 -16.20 -17.92
C ASP A 323 -15.78 -16.84 -17.27
N HIS A 324 -15.71 -16.89 -15.93
CA HIS A 324 -14.67 -17.64 -15.22
C HIS A 324 -14.68 -19.13 -15.59
N LYS A 325 -15.85 -19.72 -15.86
CA LYS A 325 -15.96 -21.12 -16.29
C LYS A 325 -15.41 -21.34 -17.68
N ILE A 326 -15.59 -20.36 -18.57
CA ILE A 326 -15.08 -20.40 -19.95
C ILE A 326 -13.55 -20.34 -19.93
N ILE A 327 -12.98 -19.39 -19.17
CA ILE A 327 -11.53 -19.27 -18.97
C ILE A 327 -10.96 -20.57 -18.38
N LYS A 328 -11.61 -21.12 -17.35
CA LYS A 328 -11.19 -22.40 -16.74
C LYS A 328 -11.18 -23.54 -17.76
N LYS A 329 -12.24 -23.68 -18.57
CA LYS A 329 -12.35 -24.74 -19.59
C LYS A 329 -11.20 -24.66 -20.60
N ARG A 330 -10.86 -23.46 -21.07
CA ARG A 330 -9.75 -23.24 -22.02
C ARG A 330 -8.39 -23.56 -21.39
N LEU A 331 -8.17 -23.07 -20.17
CA LEU A 331 -6.95 -23.36 -19.42
C LEU A 331 -6.78 -24.86 -19.15
N ASP A 332 -7.84 -25.56 -18.73
CA ASP A 332 -7.80 -26.99 -18.46
C ASP A 332 -7.50 -27.79 -19.75
N LYS A 333 -8.09 -27.38 -20.88
CA LYS A 333 -7.81 -27.99 -22.19
C LYS A 333 -6.34 -27.80 -22.58
N PHE A 334 -5.80 -26.60 -22.41
CA PHE A 334 -4.38 -26.32 -22.64
C PHE A 334 -3.46 -27.17 -21.75
N LEU A 335 -3.79 -27.30 -20.46
CA LEU A 335 -3.02 -28.13 -19.53
C LEU A 335 -3.05 -29.62 -19.92
N ILE A 336 -4.18 -30.12 -20.44
CA ILE A 336 -4.27 -31.51 -20.95
C ILE A 336 -3.35 -31.71 -22.14
N GLU A 337 -3.33 -30.77 -23.09
CA GLU A 337 -2.43 -30.83 -24.26
C GLU A 337 -0.96 -30.74 -23.83
N LEU A 338 -0.62 -29.88 -22.87
CA LEU A 338 0.73 -29.75 -22.35
C LEU A 338 1.20 -31.04 -21.63
N ARG A 339 0.32 -31.67 -20.84
CA ARG A 339 0.58 -32.97 -20.19
C ARG A 339 0.84 -34.06 -21.22
N LYS A 340 0.00 -34.13 -22.27
CA LYS A 340 0.20 -35.07 -23.37
C LYS A 340 1.53 -34.83 -24.09
N GLY A 341 1.85 -33.57 -24.40
CA GLY A 341 3.09 -33.21 -25.10
C GLY A 341 4.35 -33.61 -24.33
N ILE A 342 4.40 -33.36 -23.01
CA ILE A 342 5.56 -33.77 -22.20
C ILE A 342 5.63 -35.31 -22.04
N ASP A 343 4.50 -36.00 -21.93
CA ASP A 343 4.49 -37.46 -21.87
C ASP A 343 4.94 -38.09 -23.19
N ASP A 344 4.52 -37.55 -24.33
CA ASP A 344 4.93 -38.03 -25.66
C ASP A 344 6.43 -37.78 -25.92
N TYR A 345 6.99 -36.65 -25.45
CA TYR A 345 8.42 -36.38 -25.48
C TYR A 345 9.24 -37.46 -24.73
N PHE A 346 8.83 -37.82 -23.50
CA PHE A 346 9.53 -38.87 -22.73
C PHE A 346 9.28 -40.30 -23.24
N ASN A 347 8.28 -40.50 -24.11
CA ASN A 347 7.95 -41.78 -24.73
C ASN A 347 8.46 -41.89 -26.18
N ASP A 348 9.29 -40.94 -26.64
CA ASP A 348 9.96 -40.94 -27.94
C ASP A 348 8.99 -40.93 -29.15
N LYS A 349 7.87 -40.20 -29.04
CA LYS A 349 6.84 -40.08 -30.08
C LYS A 349 6.92 -38.72 -30.81
N LYS A 350 7.37 -38.73 -32.08
CA LYS A 350 7.35 -37.65 -33.12
C LYS A 350 8.07 -36.31 -32.81
N ASP A 351 8.66 -35.74 -33.87
CA ASP A 351 9.44 -34.48 -33.82
C ASP A 351 8.64 -33.17 -33.73
N ILE A 352 7.38 -33.12 -34.22
CA ILE A 352 6.61 -31.86 -34.32
C ILE A 352 6.03 -31.43 -32.96
N GLU A 353 5.53 -32.37 -32.15
CA GLU A 353 5.00 -32.09 -30.80
C GLU A 353 6.13 -31.62 -29.85
N LYS A 354 7.38 -32.02 -30.13
CA LYS A 354 8.59 -31.58 -29.42
C LYS A 354 8.88 -30.09 -29.61
N LEU A 355 8.73 -29.53 -30.81
CA LEU A 355 9.03 -28.12 -31.07
C LEU A 355 8.10 -27.17 -30.28
N TRP A 356 6.78 -27.41 -30.33
CA TRP A 356 5.81 -26.59 -29.60
C TRP A 356 6.02 -26.65 -28.07
N LEU A 357 6.30 -27.84 -27.54
CA LEU A 357 6.58 -28.01 -26.10
C LEU A 357 7.81 -27.19 -25.67
N PHE A 358 8.91 -27.28 -26.42
CA PHE A 358 10.13 -26.53 -26.10
C PHE A 358 9.93 -25.02 -26.30
N GLU A 359 9.16 -24.59 -27.29
CA GLU A 359 8.77 -23.18 -27.43
C GLU A 359 7.98 -22.71 -26.21
N PHE A 360 6.99 -23.49 -25.76
CA PHE A 360 6.22 -23.19 -24.56
C PHE A 360 7.12 -23.09 -23.33
N ILE A 361 7.97 -24.09 -23.05
CA ILE A 361 8.88 -24.08 -21.89
C ILE A 361 9.82 -22.87 -21.94
N ASN A 362 10.35 -22.55 -23.12
CA ASN A 362 11.27 -21.43 -23.31
C ASN A 362 10.66 -20.06 -23.00
N LYS A 363 9.34 -19.88 -23.11
CA LYS A 363 8.66 -18.64 -22.73
C LYS A 363 8.95 -18.25 -21.27
N GLY A 364 8.81 -19.20 -20.35
CA GLY A 364 9.09 -19.02 -18.93
C GLY A 364 10.57 -19.19 -18.56
N PHE A 365 11.23 -20.19 -19.15
CA PHE A 365 12.63 -20.51 -18.84
C PHE A 365 13.57 -19.35 -19.18
N LYS A 366 13.37 -18.69 -20.33
CA LYS A 366 14.17 -17.52 -20.71
C LYS A 366 14.00 -16.35 -19.75
N ILE A 367 12.80 -16.14 -19.20
CA ILE A 367 12.57 -15.07 -18.21
C ILE A 367 13.35 -15.34 -16.92
N LEU A 368 13.50 -16.61 -16.53
CA LEU A 368 14.20 -16.99 -15.30
C LEU A 368 15.72 -17.06 -15.43
N TYR A 369 16.21 -17.60 -16.55
CA TYR A 369 17.62 -17.95 -16.73
C TYR A 369 18.34 -17.17 -17.83
N ASP A 370 17.63 -16.29 -18.53
CA ASP A 370 18.15 -15.49 -19.66
C ASP A 370 18.82 -16.32 -20.77
N ARG A 371 18.35 -17.56 -20.95
CA ARG A 371 18.78 -18.45 -22.05
C ARG A 371 17.65 -19.39 -22.43
N LYS A 372 17.81 -20.10 -23.55
CA LYS A 372 16.93 -21.21 -23.89
C LYS A 372 17.31 -22.46 -23.10
N ILE A 373 16.31 -23.32 -22.87
CA ILE A 373 16.51 -24.64 -22.29
C ILE A 373 17.35 -25.50 -23.24
N ASP A 374 18.34 -26.19 -22.69
CA ASP A 374 19.15 -27.18 -23.40
C ASP A 374 18.62 -28.57 -23.05
N GLU A 375 18.19 -29.32 -24.07
CA GLU A 375 17.62 -30.66 -23.89
C GLU A 375 18.52 -31.59 -23.07
N ASN A 376 19.83 -31.54 -23.33
CA ASN A 376 20.80 -32.40 -22.66
C ASN A 376 21.29 -31.79 -21.35
N GLY A 377 21.59 -30.49 -21.36
CA GLY A 377 22.10 -29.76 -20.19
C GLY A 377 21.08 -29.58 -19.06
N ASP A 378 19.78 -29.53 -19.39
CA ASP A 378 18.67 -29.27 -18.45
C ASP A 378 17.71 -30.47 -18.30
N TYR A 379 18.18 -31.70 -18.53
CA TYR A 379 17.33 -32.89 -18.47
C TYR A 379 16.60 -33.05 -17.11
N ASP A 380 17.27 -32.78 -15.98
CA ASP A 380 16.62 -32.79 -14.64
C ASP A 380 15.49 -31.76 -14.53
N PHE A 381 15.63 -30.60 -15.18
CA PHE A 381 14.55 -29.61 -15.24
C PHE A 381 13.37 -30.13 -16.05
N LEU A 382 13.61 -30.76 -17.20
CA LEU A 382 12.56 -31.36 -18.04
C LEU A 382 11.83 -32.50 -17.31
N GLU A 383 12.55 -33.33 -16.57
CA GLU A 383 11.96 -34.39 -15.75
C GLU A 383 11.06 -33.79 -14.66
N ARG A 384 11.52 -32.75 -13.96
CA ARG A 384 10.69 -32.03 -12.97
C ARG A 384 9.50 -31.33 -13.62
N PHE A 385 9.66 -30.81 -14.83
CA PHE A 385 8.58 -30.18 -15.58
C PHE A 385 7.42 -31.14 -15.84
N LYS A 386 7.75 -32.39 -16.21
CA LYS A 386 6.76 -33.47 -16.35
C LYS A 386 5.94 -33.65 -15.09
N TYR A 387 6.57 -33.74 -13.92
CA TYR A 387 5.83 -33.90 -12.66
C TYR A 387 5.06 -32.64 -12.26
N ALA A 388 5.65 -31.46 -12.43
CA ALA A 388 5.04 -30.19 -12.06
C ALA A 388 3.73 -29.96 -12.81
N VAL A 389 3.69 -30.18 -14.14
CA VAL A 389 2.48 -29.94 -14.95
C VAL A 389 1.32 -30.89 -14.60
N GLN A 390 1.63 -32.10 -14.12
CA GLN A 390 0.62 -33.05 -13.64
C GLN A 390 0.00 -32.58 -12.32
N ASP A 391 0.78 -31.89 -11.49
CA ASP A 391 0.35 -31.35 -10.17
C ASP A 391 -0.36 -29.98 -10.26
N VAL A 392 -0.36 -29.31 -11.43
CA VAL A 392 -1.04 -28.01 -11.65
C VAL A 392 -2.56 -28.19 -11.77
N ASN A 393 -3.31 -27.55 -10.86
CA ASN A 393 -4.78 -27.56 -10.89
C ASN A 393 -5.37 -26.15 -10.85
N SER A 394 -6.45 -25.94 -11.61
CA SER A 394 -7.18 -24.66 -11.63
C SER A 394 -8.50 -24.72 -10.83
N PHE A 395 -8.79 -23.66 -10.07
CA PHE A 395 -9.98 -23.55 -9.22
C PHE A 395 -10.66 -22.20 -9.41
N ILE A 396 -11.99 -22.21 -9.56
CA ILE A 396 -12.79 -20.97 -9.53
C ILE A 396 -13.11 -20.65 -8.08
N ILE A 397 -12.83 -19.42 -7.66
CA ILE A 397 -13.12 -18.94 -6.31
C ILE A 397 -14.15 -17.82 -6.38
N ASN A 398 -15.32 -18.05 -5.78
CA ASN A 398 -16.43 -17.13 -5.76
C ASN A 398 -16.59 -16.51 -4.36
N SER A 399 -16.90 -15.21 -4.28
CA SER A 399 -17.30 -14.53 -3.05
C SER A 399 -18.83 -14.42 -2.91
N SER A 400 -19.57 -15.51 -3.12
CA SER A 400 -21.00 -15.49 -2.78
C SER A 400 -21.16 -15.59 -1.27
N PRO A 401 -22.05 -14.80 -0.62
CA PRO A 401 -22.42 -15.02 0.78
C PRO A 401 -22.84 -16.47 0.99
N GLY A 402 -22.14 -17.20 1.87
CA GLY A 402 -22.41 -18.61 2.15
C GLY A 402 -21.73 -19.63 1.22
N ALA A 403 -21.01 -19.21 0.18
CA ALA A 403 -20.09 -20.11 -0.51
C ALA A 403 -18.89 -20.35 0.42
N LYS A 404 -18.58 -21.61 0.73
CA LYS A 404 -17.31 -21.95 1.42
C LYS A 404 -16.17 -21.35 0.60
N ARG A 405 -15.54 -20.26 1.10
CA ARG A 405 -14.20 -19.87 0.62
C ARG A 405 -13.36 -21.14 0.68
N LEU A 406 -12.68 -21.49 -0.41
CA LEU A 406 -11.84 -22.68 -0.45
C LEU A 406 -10.96 -22.67 0.80
N ASN A 407 -11.16 -23.68 1.65
CA ASN A 407 -10.33 -23.82 2.83
C ASN A 407 -8.95 -24.19 2.30
N GLU A 408 -8.00 -23.26 2.27
CA GLU A 408 -6.68 -23.48 1.68
C GLU A 408 -5.98 -24.72 2.28
N SER A 409 -6.30 -25.04 3.54
CA SER A 409 -5.86 -26.26 4.24
C SER A 409 -6.36 -27.57 3.63
N SER A 410 -7.42 -27.54 2.83
CA SER A 410 -8.00 -28.70 2.14
C SER A 410 -7.41 -28.94 0.74
N ILE A 411 -6.71 -27.96 0.17
CA ILE A 411 -6.09 -28.07 -1.15
C ILE A 411 -4.71 -28.71 -0.98
N LYS A 412 -4.64 -30.04 -1.20
CA LYS A 412 -3.38 -30.80 -1.15
C LYS A 412 -2.47 -30.61 -2.37
N ASN A 413 -2.93 -29.87 -3.38
CA ASN A 413 -2.17 -29.63 -4.61
C ASN A 413 -0.96 -28.73 -4.39
N LYS A 414 0.16 -29.09 -5.04
CA LYS A 414 1.40 -28.29 -4.99
C LYS A 414 1.33 -27.04 -5.85
N HIS A 415 0.67 -27.07 -7.01
CA HIS A 415 0.62 -25.92 -7.91
C HIS A 415 -0.83 -25.57 -8.22
N VAL A 416 -1.24 -24.36 -7.86
CA VAL A 416 -2.65 -23.97 -7.84
C VAL A 416 -2.87 -22.69 -8.64
N ILE A 417 -3.80 -22.72 -9.59
CA ILE A 417 -4.24 -21.56 -10.35
C ILE A 417 -5.63 -21.16 -9.86
N TYR A 418 -5.73 -19.97 -9.27
CA TYR A 418 -6.97 -19.40 -8.81
C TYR A 418 -7.58 -18.51 -9.87
N ILE A 419 -8.85 -18.73 -10.21
CA ILE A 419 -9.62 -17.93 -11.17
C ILE A 419 -10.74 -17.25 -10.40
N GLY A 420 -10.74 -15.92 -10.36
CA GLY A 420 -11.82 -15.23 -9.68
C GLY A 420 -11.64 -13.72 -9.60
N SER A 421 -12.77 -13.02 -9.66
CA SER A 421 -12.86 -11.57 -9.54
C SER A 421 -12.73 -11.09 -8.10
N ASP A 422 -13.24 -11.89 -7.15
CA ASP A 422 -13.50 -11.45 -5.77
C ASP A 422 -12.68 -12.20 -4.71
N LEU A 423 -11.73 -13.06 -5.14
CA LEU A 423 -10.55 -13.44 -4.34
C LEU A 423 -9.80 -12.22 -3.81
N LEU A 424 -9.98 -11.09 -4.50
CA LEU A 424 -9.47 -9.78 -4.17
C LEU A 424 -10.34 -9.05 -3.14
N SER A 425 -11.40 -9.66 -2.60
CA SER A 425 -12.09 -9.12 -1.43
C SER A 425 -11.10 -8.94 -0.28
N ARG A 426 -11.31 -7.90 0.53
CA ARG A 426 -10.38 -7.49 1.60
C ARG A 426 -10.13 -8.67 2.56
N GLY A 427 -8.90 -8.83 3.06
CA GLY A 427 -8.56 -9.79 4.12
C GLY A 427 -8.05 -11.18 3.70
N VAL A 428 -8.04 -11.54 2.41
CA VAL A 428 -7.42 -12.80 1.92
C VAL A 428 -5.95 -12.56 1.54
N THR A 429 -5.04 -13.40 2.04
CA THR A 429 -3.61 -13.36 1.69
C THR A 429 -3.21 -14.65 1.00
N ILE A 430 -2.71 -14.58 -0.23
CA ILE A 430 -2.21 -15.74 -0.99
C ILE A 430 -0.70 -15.82 -0.75
N SER A 431 -0.27 -16.74 0.10
CA SER A 431 1.10 -16.74 0.66
C SER A 431 2.18 -17.11 -0.36
N ASN A 432 1.88 -17.99 -1.32
CA ASN A 432 2.86 -18.44 -2.32
C ASN A 432 2.50 -17.99 -3.74
N LEU A 433 1.93 -16.78 -3.86
CA LEU A 433 1.57 -16.18 -5.14
C LEU A 433 2.85 -15.79 -5.91
N ILE A 434 3.13 -16.50 -7.01
CA ILE A 434 4.28 -16.24 -7.88
C ILE A 434 3.86 -15.59 -9.21
N VAL A 435 2.62 -15.78 -9.66
CA VAL A 435 2.12 -15.11 -10.87
C VAL A 435 0.77 -14.45 -10.60
N ALA A 436 0.68 -13.15 -10.86
CA ALA A 436 -0.57 -12.40 -10.84
C ALA A 436 -0.92 -11.93 -12.25
N TYR A 437 -1.99 -12.46 -12.83
CA TYR A 437 -2.51 -12.06 -14.15
C TYR A 437 -3.77 -11.22 -13.95
N ILE A 438 -3.62 -9.90 -14.04
CA ILE A 438 -4.61 -8.90 -13.65
C ILE A 438 -4.89 -7.99 -14.83
N ILE A 439 -5.92 -8.30 -15.61
CA ILE A 439 -6.34 -7.47 -16.76
C ILE A 439 -7.76 -6.97 -16.61
N ARG A 440 -8.37 -7.14 -15.44
CA ARG A 440 -9.70 -6.59 -15.16
C ARG A 440 -9.61 -5.08 -14.96
N ASP A 441 -10.19 -4.31 -15.87
CA ASP A 441 -10.41 -2.89 -15.64
C ASP A 441 -11.64 -2.65 -14.73
N THR A 442 -11.62 -1.54 -14.02
CA THR A 442 -12.82 -0.98 -13.40
C THR A 442 -13.62 -0.20 -14.44
N LEU A 443 -14.96 -0.27 -14.36
CA LEU A 443 -15.88 0.29 -15.36
C LEU A 443 -15.56 1.74 -15.74
N LEU A 444 -16.02 2.13 -16.94
CA LEU A 444 -16.21 3.51 -17.44
C LEU A 444 -16.33 4.56 -16.31
N GLY A 445 -15.25 5.29 -16.05
CA GLY A 445 -15.19 6.35 -15.03
C GLY A 445 -13.81 6.45 -14.36
N LYS A 446 -13.65 7.43 -13.44
CA LYS A 446 -12.42 7.54 -12.65
C LYS A 446 -12.34 6.41 -11.61
N ASN A 447 -11.24 5.67 -11.60
CA ASN A 447 -10.99 4.58 -10.66
C ASN A 447 -10.47 5.12 -9.32
N ASN A 448 -10.88 4.52 -8.20
CA ASN A 448 -10.37 4.92 -6.89
C ASN A 448 -9.07 4.18 -6.57
N ALA A 449 -8.04 4.93 -6.17
CA ALA A 449 -6.72 4.40 -5.81
C ALA A 449 -6.79 3.40 -4.64
N ASP A 450 -7.59 3.69 -3.60
CA ASP A 450 -7.84 2.76 -2.49
C ASP A 450 -8.26 1.36 -2.97
N THR A 451 -9.17 1.32 -3.94
CA THR A 451 -9.79 0.12 -4.47
C THR A 451 -8.81 -0.67 -5.33
N ILE A 452 -7.95 0.02 -6.09
CA ILE A 452 -6.87 -0.62 -6.87
C ILE A 452 -5.83 -1.24 -5.92
N LEU A 453 -5.34 -0.49 -4.93
CA LEU A 453 -4.35 -1.00 -3.98
C LEU A 453 -4.81 -2.23 -3.21
N GLN A 454 -6.08 -2.27 -2.81
CA GLN A 454 -6.62 -3.41 -2.10
C GLN A 454 -6.73 -4.68 -2.94
N ARG A 455 -6.61 -4.58 -4.28
CA ARG A 455 -6.55 -5.71 -5.21
C ARG A 455 -5.14 -6.26 -5.41
N ALA A 456 -4.11 -5.57 -4.94
CA ALA A 456 -2.72 -6.01 -5.08
C ALA A 456 -2.40 -7.17 -4.15
N ARG A 457 -2.84 -8.39 -4.50
CA ARG A 457 -2.62 -9.60 -3.70
C ARG A 457 -1.19 -10.11 -3.75
N TRP A 458 -0.38 -9.62 -4.68
CA TRP A 458 1.06 -9.91 -4.77
C TRP A 458 1.90 -9.13 -3.75
N PHE A 459 1.34 -8.10 -3.10
CA PHE A 459 2.01 -7.46 -1.96
C PHE A 459 2.10 -8.40 -0.76
N GLY A 460 2.98 -8.09 0.19
CA GLY A 460 3.19 -8.86 1.42
C GLY A 460 4.65 -9.27 1.60
N TYR A 461 4.92 -10.22 2.50
CA TYR A 461 6.26 -10.75 2.73
C TYR A 461 6.63 -11.74 1.63
N ARG A 462 7.48 -11.29 0.68
CA ARG A 462 7.78 -11.99 -0.58
C ARG A 462 9.26 -12.25 -0.82
N ASP A 463 10.14 -11.76 0.04
CA ASP A 463 11.60 -11.87 -0.07
C ASP A 463 12.11 -13.23 -0.60
N LYS A 464 11.58 -14.33 -0.06
CA LYS A 464 12.02 -15.69 -0.40
C LYS A 464 11.60 -16.15 -1.80
N ILE A 465 10.56 -15.55 -2.38
CA ILE A 465 10.02 -15.92 -3.70
C ILE A 465 10.11 -14.78 -4.72
N ILE A 466 10.63 -13.61 -4.34
CA ILE A 466 10.55 -12.38 -5.13
C ILE A 466 11.15 -12.54 -6.54
N ASN A 467 12.23 -13.30 -6.67
CA ASN A 467 12.89 -13.56 -7.96
C ASN A 467 12.05 -14.42 -8.90
N ASN A 468 11.07 -15.13 -8.36
CA ASN A 468 10.16 -16.01 -9.08
C ASN A 468 8.78 -15.35 -9.29
N MET A 469 8.66 -14.04 -9.08
CA MET A 469 7.41 -13.30 -9.24
C MET A 469 7.31 -12.56 -10.57
N LYS A 470 6.12 -12.62 -11.18
CA LYS A 470 5.71 -11.78 -12.32
C LYS A 470 4.25 -11.35 -12.22
N ILE A 471 4.00 -10.12 -12.66
CA ILE A 471 2.68 -9.49 -12.72
C ILE A 471 2.38 -9.22 -14.20
N TYR A 472 1.37 -9.91 -14.73
CA TYR A 472 0.88 -9.71 -16.10
C TYR A 472 -0.33 -8.78 -16.04
N THR A 473 -0.26 -7.64 -16.70
CA THR A 473 -1.32 -6.62 -16.66
C THR A 473 -1.28 -5.74 -17.90
N THR A 474 -2.34 -4.98 -18.18
CA THR A 474 -2.33 -4.03 -19.30
C THR A 474 -1.51 -2.81 -18.94
N GLU A 475 -1.00 -2.09 -19.95
CA GLU A 475 -0.22 -0.86 -19.76
C GLU A 475 -0.98 0.17 -18.89
N LYS A 476 -2.28 0.33 -19.17
CA LYS A 476 -3.17 1.17 -18.36
C LYS A 476 -3.14 0.85 -16.87
N ILE A 477 -3.27 -0.43 -16.49
CA ILE A 477 -3.30 -0.83 -15.07
C ILE A 477 -1.90 -0.72 -14.45
N ALA A 478 -0.84 -1.03 -15.20
CA ALA A 478 0.54 -0.82 -14.74
C ALA A 478 0.80 0.65 -14.39
N ASN A 479 0.36 1.56 -15.28
CA ASN A 479 0.47 3.00 -15.08
C ASN A 479 -0.37 3.48 -13.90
N HIS A 480 -1.57 2.91 -13.67
CA HIS A 480 -2.34 3.22 -12.46
C HIS A 480 -1.60 2.83 -11.18
N TYR A 481 -0.95 1.66 -11.11
CA TYR A 481 -0.16 1.29 -9.93
C TYR A 481 1.06 2.20 -9.73
N PHE A 482 1.70 2.62 -10.82
CA PHE A 482 2.80 3.57 -10.78
C PHE A 482 2.37 4.94 -10.24
N ASP A 483 1.27 5.49 -10.74
CA ASP A 483 0.70 6.76 -10.26
C ASP A 483 0.30 6.67 -8.79
N ILE A 484 -0.27 5.54 -8.37
CA ILE A 484 -0.61 5.33 -6.96
C ILE A 484 0.65 5.20 -6.10
N TRP A 485 1.73 4.60 -6.60
CA TRP A 485 3.00 4.57 -5.87
C TRP A 485 3.55 5.99 -5.62
N ILE A 486 3.48 6.87 -6.62
CA ILE A 486 3.83 8.28 -6.47
C ILE A 486 2.95 8.91 -5.38
N MET A 487 1.64 8.80 -5.50
CA MET A 487 0.68 9.38 -4.55
C MET A 487 0.90 8.84 -3.12
N GLU A 488 1.12 7.53 -2.95
CA GLU A 488 1.36 6.90 -1.65
C GLU A 488 2.65 7.42 -1.01
N ASN A 489 3.75 7.57 -1.76
CA ASN A 489 4.98 8.12 -1.20
C ASN A 489 4.79 9.57 -0.74
N ASN A 490 4.13 10.41 -1.55
CA ASN A 490 3.83 11.79 -1.16
C ASN A 490 3.02 11.83 0.15
N LEU A 491 1.97 11.00 0.23
CA LEU A 491 1.15 10.94 1.43
C LEU A 491 1.96 10.48 2.64
N TRP A 492 2.75 9.40 2.51
CA TRP A 492 3.56 8.89 3.60
C TRP A 492 4.57 9.91 4.10
N GLU A 493 5.21 10.71 3.22
CA GLU A 493 6.07 11.82 3.65
C GLU A 493 5.32 12.84 4.54
N TYR A 494 4.06 13.18 4.24
CA TYR A 494 3.26 14.04 5.10
C TYR A 494 2.94 13.39 6.44
N LEU A 495 2.57 12.10 6.43
CA LEU A 495 2.21 11.37 7.65
C LEU A 495 3.42 11.17 8.57
N GLU A 496 4.60 10.95 8.00
CA GLU A 496 5.86 10.83 8.75
C GLU A 496 6.21 12.09 9.51
N ARG A 497 5.95 13.27 8.92
CA ARG A 497 6.13 14.55 9.62
C ARG A 497 5.16 14.71 10.80
N ILE A 498 3.92 14.25 10.66
CA ILE A 498 2.96 14.25 11.78
C ILE A 498 3.47 13.34 12.90
N ASP A 499 3.85 12.11 12.56
CA ASP A 499 4.23 11.09 13.54
C ASP A 499 5.56 11.42 14.26
N LEU A 500 6.60 11.79 13.50
CA LEU A 500 7.96 11.98 14.02
C LEU A 500 8.26 13.40 14.52
N GLU A 501 7.68 14.42 13.88
CA GLU A 501 7.95 15.83 14.22
C GLU A 501 6.90 16.42 15.17
N GLY A 502 5.84 15.67 15.51
CA GLY A 502 4.79 16.07 16.45
C GLY A 502 3.93 17.23 15.94
N LEU A 503 3.82 17.40 14.62
CA LEU A 503 3.07 18.48 14.01
C LEU A 503 1.56 18.27 14.15
N SER A 504 0.81 19.38 14.23
CA SER A 504 -0.64 19.34 14.32
C SER A 504 -1.25 18.63 13.10
N CYS A 505 -2.08 17.61 13.38
CA CYS A 505 -2.84 16.91 12.36
C CYS A 505 -3.74 17.86 11.58
N GLU A 506 -4.43 18.78 12.26
CA GLU A 506 -5.37 19.72 11.64
C GLU A 506 -4.66 20.63 10.63
N GLU A 507 -3.50 21.18 11.00
CA GLU A 507 -2.75 22.08 10.13
C GLU A 507 -2.14 21.39 8.91
N LEU A 508 -1.73 20.13 9.03
CA LEU A 508 -1.10 19.40 7.93
C LEU A 508 -2.11 18.74 7.01
N ILE A 509 -3.20 18.19 7.56
CA ILE A 509 -4.27 17.55 6.78
C ILE A 509 -4.87 18.54 5.78
N ASP A 510 -5.12 19.79 6.18
CA ASP A 510 -5.69 20.81 5.30
C ASP A 510 -4.72 21.34 4.22
N LYS A 511 -3.48 20.84 4.20
CA LYS A 511 -2.46 21.14 3.19
C LYS A 511 -2.04 19.95 2.35
N ILE A 512 -2.61 18.76 2.60
CA ILE A 512 -2.26 17.58 1.84
C ILE A 512 -2.58 17.83 0.35
N PHE A 513 -1.53 17.75 -0.45
CA PHE A 513 -1.62 17.66 -1.90
C PHE A 513 -1.29 16.21 -2.31
N LEU A 514 -2.26 15.53 -2.87
CA LEU A 514 -2.09 14.18 -3.41
C LEU A 514 -1.79 14.28 -4.91
N GLU A 515 -0.51 14.20 -5.23
CA GLU A 515 -0.03 14.10 -6.61
C GLU A 515 -0.60 12.85 -7.27
N LEU A 516 -1.38 13.06 -8.34
CA LEU A 516 -2.01 11.98 -9.09
C LEU A 516 -2.04 12.40 -10.57
N PRO A 517 -1.03 12.00 -11.36
CA PRO A 517 -0.83 12.51 -12.72
C PRO A 517 -2.00 12.24 -13.67
N THR A 518 -2.61 11.06 -13.56
CA THR A 518 -3.73 10.67 -14.43
C THR A 518 -5.07 11.22 -13.97
N SER A 519 -5.80 11.80 -14.92
CA SER A 519 -7.20 12.18 -14.73
C SER A 519 -8.13 10.98 -14.60
N GLU A 520 -7.68 9.76 -14.87
CA GLU A 520 -8.47 8.53 -14.73
C GLU A 520 -8.54 8.01 -13.29
N LEU A 521 -7.73 8.55 -12.38
CA LEU A 521 -7.72 8.15 -10.98
C LEU A 521 -8.29 9.23 -10.06
N ARG A 522 -8.80 8.77 -8.92
CA ARG A 522 -9.12 9.58 -7.74
C ARG A 522 -8.52 8.92 -6.50
N PRO A 523 -8.11 9.68 -5.48
CA PRO A 523 -7.59 9.10 -4.24
C PRO A 523 -8.61 8.18 -3.56
N THR A 524 -9.88 8.62 -3.51
CA THR A 524 -10.97 7.89 -2.88
C THR A 524 -12.34 8.26 -3.49
N ARG A 525 -13.40 7.69 -2.94
CA ARG A 525 -14.81 7.89 -3.34
C ARG A 525 -15.23 9.35 -3.19
N ARG A 526 -15.78 9.92 -4.27
CA ARG A 526 -16.26 11.33 -4.35
C ARG A 526 -17.27 11.70 -3.25
N ASN A 527 -18.11 10.77 -2.85
CA ASN A 527 -19.17 11.07 -1.88
C ASN A 527 -18.65 11.15 -0.44
N VAL A 528 -17.48 10.57 -0.15
CA VAL A 528 -16.89 10.52 1.20
C VAL A 528 -16.04 11.75 1.47
N ALA A 529 -15.22 12.15 0.51
CA ALA A 529 -14.31 13.28 0.66
C ALA A 529 -14.59 14.33 -0.41
N ASP A 530 -14.66 15.61 -0.01
CA ASP A 530 -14.75 16.71 -0.95
C ASP A 530 -13.35 17.16 -1.39
N VAL A 531 -13.03 16.82 -2.63
CA VAL A 531 -11.73 17.11 -3.23
C VAL A 531 -11.90 17.83 -4.55
N ARG A 532 -11.00 18.79 -4.79
CA ARG A 532 -10.89 19.46 -6.08
C ARG A 532 -9.60 19.04 -6.77
N GLU A 533 -9.72 18.81 -8.07
CA GLU A 533 -8.58 18.57 -8.94
C GLU A 533 -7.89 19.91 -9.21
N VAL A 534 -6.58 19.96 -8.98
CA VAL A 534 -5.76 21.16 -9.20
C VAL A 534 -4.51 20.79 -9.96
N ALA A 535 -4.06 21.69 -10.82
CA ALA A 535 -2.75 21.64 -11.45
C ALA A 535 -1.86 22.66 -10.75
N ILE A 536 -0.75 22.21 -10.18
CA ILE A 536 0.18 23.10 -9.45
C ILE A 536 1.53 23.06 -10.16
N LYS A 537 2.12 24.22 -10.39
CA LYS A 537 3.53 24.31 -10.79
C LYS A 537 4.36 23.75 -9.64
N SER A 538 5.02 22.63 -9.90
CA SER A 538 5.66 21.88 -8.83
C SER A 538 7.13 21.66 -9.13
N TRP A 539 7.88 21.57 -8.04
CA TRP A 539 9.23 21.05 -8.05
C TRP A 539 9.17 19.55 -8.28
N SER A 540 9.92 19.09 -9.27
CA SER A 540 10.33 17.69 -9.36
C SER A 540 11.59 17.53 -8.53
N ILE A 541 11.64 16.52 -7.67
CA ILE A 541 12.75 16.30 -6.75
C ILE A 541 13.20 14.86 -6.82
N GLN A 542 14.52 14.65 -6.75
CA GLN A 542 15.07 13.32 -6.61
C GLN A 542 14.62 12.72 -5.27
N ARG A 543 13.87 11.61 -5.31
CA ARG A 543 13.29 10.97 -4.10
C ARG A 543 14.11 9.81 -3.58
N LYS A 544 14.92 9.19 -4.43
CA LYS A 544 15.78 8.05 -4.08
C LYS A 544 17.24 8.42 -4.23
N TYR A 545 18.07 7.81 -3.40
CA TYR A 545 19.50 7.83 -3.57
C TYR A 545 19.87 7.24 -4.94
N HIS A 546 20.68 7.99 -5.68
CA HIS A 546 21.34 7.52 -6.89
C HIS A 546 22.81 7.87 -6.73
N GLU A 547 23.69 6.90 -6.95
CA GLU A 547 25.14 7.11 -6.84
C GLU A 547 25.58 8.26 -7.75
N THR A 548 26.32 9.19 -7.17
CA THR A 548 26.84 10.36 -7.88
C THR A 548 27.96 9.96 -8.82
N LYS A 549 27.86 10.38 -10.09
CA LYS A 549 28.93 10.19 -11.07
C LYS A 549 29.98 11.30 -10.94
N ASN A 550 31.23 11.00 -11.28
CA ASN A 550 32.33 11.97 -11.18
C ASN A 550 32.02 13.29 -11.92
N ILE A 551 31.40 13.22 -13.09
CA ILE A 551 31.00 14.40 -13.87
C ILE A 551 30.08 15.37 -13.11
N GLU A 552 29.26 14.84 -12.21
CA GLU A 552 28.35 15.63 -11.37
C GLU A 552 29.10 16.34 -10.25
N LEU A 553 30.08 15.67 -9.63
CA LEU A 553 30.97 16.25 -8.62
C LEU A 553 31.84 17.34 -9.24
N ASP A 554 32.44 17.07 -10.40
CA ASP A 554 33.27 18.03 -11.12
C ASP A 554 32.46 19.30 -11.46
N TYR A 555 31.21 19.13 -11.92
CA TYR A 555 30.32 20.24 -12.17
C TYR A 555 29.96 21.00 -10.89
N PHE A 556 29.64 20.31 -9.78
CA PHE A 556 29.33 20.97 -8.50
C PHE A 556 30.49 21.84 -8.01
N GLU A 557 31.72 21.33 -8.04
CA GLU A 557 32.90 22.08 -7.59
C GLU A 557 33.18 23.26 -8.53
N LYS A 558 33.08 23.07 -9.85
CA LYS A 558 33.18 24.18 -10.83
C LYS A 558 32.18 25.30 -10.56
N ILE A 559 30.91 24.97 -10.31
CA ILE A 559 29.89 25.98 -9.99
C ILE A 559 30.18 26.64 -8.64
N SER A 560 30.71 25.90 -7.67
CA SER A 560 31.05 26.46 -6.35
C SER A 560 32.10 27.58 -6.44
N GLU A 561 32.99 27.52 -7.44
CA GLU A 561 34.02 28.53 -7.71
C GLU A 561 33.51 29.69 -8.60
N GLU A 562 32.74 29.39 -9.64
CA GLU A 562 32.31 30.38 -10.65
C GLU A 562 31.02 31.14 -10.29
N ALA A 563 30.21 30.60 -9.39
CA ALA A 563 28.90 31.15 -9.07
C ALA A 563 28.96 32.47 -8.31
N LYS A 564 27.97 33.33 -8.56
CA LYS A 564 27.78 34.59 -7.82
C LYS A 564 27.01 34.33 -6.53
N ILE A 565 27.16 35.22 -5.56
CA ILE A 565 26.37 35.19 -4.33
C ILE A 565 25.07 35.97 -4.57
N GLU A 566 23.94 35.35 -4.25
CA GLU A 566 22.62 35.98 -4.29
C GLU A 566 21.88 35.75 -2.96
N GLN A 567 21.08 36.72 -2.56
CA GLN A 567 20.31 36.68 -1.33
C GLN A 567 18.84 36.35 -1.61
N PHE A 568 18.31 35.37 -0.89
CA PHE A 568 16.90 35.00 -0.89
C PHE A 568 16.36 35.18 0.54
N GLY A 569 15.67 36.29 0.76
CA GLY A 569 15.24 36.71 2.09
C GLY A 569 16.41 36.80 3.08
N THR A 570 16.34 36.08 4.19
CA THR A 570 17.38 36.07 5.23
C THR A 570 18.57 35.15 4.93
N ARG A 571 18.59 34.43 3.80
CA ARG A 571 19.64 33.46 3.45
C ARG A 571 20.39 33.85 2.18
N THR A 572 21.66 33.46 2.07
CA THR A 572 22.52 33.69 0.90
C THR A 572 23.00 32.39 0.29
N PHE A 573 22.98 32.31 -1.04
CA PHE A 573 23.30 31.11 -1.81
C PHE A 573 24.24 31.43 -2.97
N ARG A 574 24.93 30.40 -3.48
CA ARG A 574 25.69 30.48 -4.72
C ARG A 574 24.79 30.15 -5.90
N VAL A 575 24.86 30.98 -6.94
CA VAL A 575 23.97 30.94 -8.10
C VAL A 575 24.75 31.13 -9.41
N LYS A 576 24.42 30.32 -10.42
CA LYS A 576 24.84 30.53 -11.82
C LYS A 576 23.63 30.58 -12.75
N GLU A 577 23.64 31.50 -13.71
CA GLU A 577 22.58 31.66 -14.71
C GLU A 577 23.07 31.27 -16.11
N TYR A 578 22.18 30.66 -16.87
CA TYR A 578 22.34 30.33 -18.28
C TYR A 578 21.22 30.97 -19.07
N SER A 579 21.52 31.34 -20.32
CA SER A 579 20.54 32.00 -21.20
C SER A 579 19.33 31.12 -21.52
N ASN A 580 19.54 29.80 -21.62
CA ASN A 580 18.52 28.80 -21.90
C ASN A 580 19.00 27.37 -21.54
N TRP A 581 18.11 26.38 -21.68
CA TRP A 581 18.41 24.98 -21.35
C TRP A 581 19.53 24.39 -22.20
N ASN A 582 19.56 24.68 -23.50
CA ASN A 582 20.59 24.16 -24.40
C ASN A 582 22.00 24.64 -24.01
N ASN A 583 22.12 25.90 -23.57
CA ASN A 583 23.38 26.43 -23.05
C ASN A 583 23.81 25.71 -21.76
N PHE A 584 22.87 25.47 -20.85
CA PHE A 584 23.13 24.65 -19.66
C PHE A 584 23.60 23.23 -20.03
N CYS A 585 22.94 22.53 -20.96
CA CYS A 585 23.34 21.19 -21.39
C CYS A 585 24.75 21.18 -21.99
N SER A 586 25.03 22.17 -22.87
CA SER A 586 26.32 22.25 -23.57
C SER A 586 27.51 22.48 -22.65
N GLU A 587 27.31 23.14 -21.50
CA GLU A 587 28.39 23.43 -20.56
C GLU A 587 28.48 22.40 -19.43
N SER A 588 27.33 21.89 -18.97
CA SER A 588 27.27 21.04 -17.78
C SER A 588 27.45 19.57 -18.10
N HIS A 589 26.96 19.09 -19.24
CA HIS A 589 26.91 17.68 -19.62
C HIS A 589 26.22 16.75 -18.59
N ILE A 590 25.46 17.31 -17.64
CA ILE A 590 24.77 16.54 -16.60
C ILE A 590 23.24 16.52 -16.76
N ASP A 591 22.70 17.17 -17.79
CA ASP A 591 21.27 17.32 -18.03
C ASP A 591 20.51 15.98 -18.01
N SER A 592 21.03 14.97 -18.72
CA SER A 592 20.44 13.64 -18.77
C SER A 592 20.46 12.95 -17.41
N TYR A 593 21.47 13.20 -16.57
CA TYR A 593 21.51 12.65 -15.20
C TYR A 593 20.50 13.34 -14.30
N ILE A 594 20.35 14.66 -14.39
CA ILE A 594 19.33 15.41 -13.65
C ILE A 594 17.94 14.93 -14.05
N ILE A 595 17.63 14.92 -15.35
CA ILE A 595 16.35 14.45 -15.87
C ILE A 595 16.10 13.02 -15.43
N ASN A 596 17.08 12.11 -15.52
CA ASN A 596 16.86 10.73 -15.08
C ASN A 596 16.70 10.57 -13.56
N LYS A 597 17.31 11.43 -12.74
CA LYS A 597 17.16 11.35 -11.27
C LYS A 597 15.90 12.03 -10.75
N VAL A 598 15.39 13.01 -11.50
CA VAL A 598 14.30 13.91 -11.06
C VAL A 598 13.00 13.67 -11.82
N LEU A 599 13.09 13.37 -13.11
CA LEU A 599 11.98 13.24 -14.06
C LEU A 599 11.84 11.84 -14.68
N ALA A 600 12.78 10.90 -14.45
CA ALA A 600 12.62 9.55 -14.98
C ALA A 600 11.26 9.00 -14.57
N LYS A 601 10.50 8.58 -15.59
CA LYS A 601 9.21 7.89 -15.50
C LYS A 601 7.98 8.72 -15.19
N ARG A 602 8.04 10.05 -15.27
CA ARG A 602 6.79 10.81 -15.50
C ARG A 602 6.48 10.78 -17.00
N GLU A 603 5.93 9.66 -17.50
CA GLU A 603 5.51 9.54 -18.91
C GLU A 603 4.49 10.60 -19.35
N GLN A 604 3.92 11.35 -18.40
CA GLN A 604 2.90 12.36 -18.66
C GLN A 604 3.16 13.66 -17.88
N VAL A 605 4.38 14.19 -17.98
CA VAL A 605 4.58 15.63 -17.81
C VAL A 605 4.04 16.33 -19.05
N VAL A 606 2.97 17.10 -18.90
CA VAL A 606 2.55 18.03 -19.95
C VAL A 606 3.43 19.27 -19.85
N PHE A 607 4.36 19.41 -20.79
CA PHE A 607 5.11 20.65 -20.98
C PHE A 607 4.23 21.64 -21.75
N GLU A 608 3.74 22.67 -21.08
CA GLU A 608 3.03 23.75 -21.77
C GLU A 608 4.05 24.77 -22.32
N GLY A 609 4.33 24.70 -23.63
CA GLY A 609 5.21 25.63 -24.35
C GLY A 609 6.70 25.29 -24.31
N SER A 610 7.53 26.13 -24.96
CA SER A 610 8.98 25.96 -25.13
C SER A 610 9.75 26.33 -23.86
N TRP A 611 9.81 25.42 -22.90
CA TRP A 611 10.56 25.64 -21.66
C TRP A 611 12.08 25.61 -21.88
N GLU A 612 12.54 24.93 -22.93
CA GLU A 612 13.94 24.85 -23.31
C GLU A 612 14.53 26.21 -23.68
N GLU A 613 13.69 27.16 -24.11
CA GLU A 613 14.04 28.54 -24.43
C GLU A 613 14.12 29.44 -23.19
N LYS A 614 13.65 28.97 -22.03
CA LYS A 614 13.64 29.75 -20.79
C LYS A 614 15.02 29.77 -20.14
N PRO A 615 15.43 30.88 -19.51
CA PRO A 615 16.70 30.94 -18.78
C PRO A 615 16.76 29.89 -17.67
N VAL A 616 17.95 29.33 -17.44
CA VAL A 616 18.18 28.34 -16.38
C VAL A 616 18.96 29.00 -15.25
N LYS A 617 18.53 28.75 -14.03
CA LYS A 617 19.20 29.20 -12.82
C LYS A 617 19.58 28.01 -11.97
N VAL A 618 20.88 27.82 -11.78
CA VAL A 618 21.43 26.77 -10.93
C VAL A 618 21.73 27.38 -9.57
N VAL A 619 21.13 26.82 -8.51
CA VAL A 619 21.30 27.25 -7.12
C VAL A 619 21.96 26.12 -6.35
N LEU A 620 23.14 26.40 -5.78
CA LEU A 620 23.78 25.47 -4.85
C LEU A 620 23.16 25.63 -3.47
N MET A 621 22.53 24.57 -2.98
CA MET A 621 21.73 24.59 -1.77
C MET A 621 22.58 24.38 -0.52
N GLN A 622 23.62 25.21 -0.39
CA GLN A 622 24.54 25.27 0.74
C GLN A 622 24.64 26.74 1.20
N PRO A 623 23.85 27.17 2.22
CA PRO A 623 23.83 28.55 2.66
C PRO A 623 25.16 28.96 3.31
N GLN A 624 25.64 30.19 3.06
CA GLN A 624 26.93 30.65 3.59
C GLN A 624 26.92 30.98 5.09
N SER A 625 25.75 31.15 5.70
CA SER A 625 25.60 31.65 7.09
C SER A 625 25.80 30.60 8.20
N GLY A 626 26.58 29.55 7.96
CA GLY A 626 27.00 28.59 9.00
C GLY A 626 25.92 27.64 9.53
N ALA A 627 24.73 27.60 8.93
CA ALA A 627 23.73 26.58 9.25
C ALA A 627 24.01 25.31 8.43
N ASN A 628 24.25 24.19 9.10
CA ASN A 628 24.30 22.88 8.46
C ASN A 628 22.93 22.57 7.85
N SER A 629 22.77 22.70 6.54
CA SER A 629 21.66 22.07 5.83
C SER A 629 21.97 20.57 5.68
N MET A 630 21.94 19.83 6.79
CA MET A 630 22.03 18.37 6.72
C MET A 630 20.71 17.86 6.13
N ARG A 631 20.73 17.52 4.85
CA ARG A 631 19.73 16.63 4.27
C ARG A 631 20.16 15.21 4.62
N SER A 632 19.32 14.49 5.35
CA SER A 632 19.58 13.11 5.72
C SER A 632 18.95 12.15 4.72
N LEU A 633 19.58 10.99 4.58
CA LEU A 633 18.91 9.82 4.05
C LEU A 633 18.01 9.22 5.15
N GLY A 634 16.78 8.87 4.81
CA GLY A 634 15.99 7.95 5.62
C GLY A 634 16.58 6.54 5.58
N THR A 635 16.05 5.64 6.40
CA THR A 635 16.50 4.24 6.52
C THR A 635 16.35 3.40 5.25
N ASP A 636 15.63 3.91 4.23
CA ASP A 636 15.31 3.22 2.97
C ASP A 636 16.10 3.74 1.76
N ASP A 637 17.23 4.42 1.96
CA ASP A 637 17.93 5.13 0.87
C ASP A 637 17.07 6.19 0.16
N LYS A 638 16.06 6.72 0.85
CA LYS A 638 15.19 7.80 0.36
C LYS A 638 15.66 9.14 0.91
N PHE A 639 15.58 10.18 0.09
CA PHE A 639 15.83 11.52 0.56
C PHE A 639 14.64 12.01 1.38
N THR A 640 14.83 12.22 2.68
CA THR A 640 13.90 13.05 3.44
C THR A 640 14.23 14.50 3.08
N LEU A 641 13.47 15.09 2.16
CA LEU A 641 13.65 16.52 1.86
C LEU A 641 13.18 17.33 3.07
N HIS A 642 14.07 17.52 4.06
CA HIS A 642 13.88 18.28 5.30
C HIS A 642 13.75 19.80 5.10
N ALA A 643 13.31 20.26 3.93
CA ALA A 643 13.04 21.68 3.70
C ALA A 643 11.95 21.86 2.62
N GLN A 644 10.80 21.23 2.78
CA GLN A 644 9.57 21.81 2.26
C GLN A 644 9.07 22.76 3.34
N GLY A 645 9.57 23.99 3.32
CA GLY A 645 9.11 25.06 4.21
C GLY A 645 7.63 25.34 3.96
N ALA A 646 6.75 24.56 4.57
CA ALA A 646 5.35 24.88 4.73
C ALA A 646 5.21 25.72 6.00
N ASN A 647 5.93 26.84 6.06
CA ASN A 647 5.55 27.87 7.01
C ASN A 647 4.39 28.63 6.38
N ILE A 648 3.18 28.14 6.68
CA ILE A 648 1.89 28.68 6.21
C ILE A 648 1.72 30.16 6.52
N ASN A 649 2.47 30.64 7.52
CA ASN A 649 2.42 32.01 8.01
C ASN A 649 3.45 32.91 7.30
N VAL A 650 4.10 32.44 6.23
CA VAL A 650 4.95 33.28 5.40
C VAL A 650 4.09 34.02 4.40
N ASP A 651 4.04 35.34 4.56
CA ASP A 651 3.55 36.23 3.53
C ASP A 651 4.51 36.17 2.34
N TYR A 652 4.12 35.47 1.27
CA TYR A 652 4.91 35.33 0.05
C TYR A 652 5.04 36.65 -0.74
N THR A 653 4.43 37.73 -0.26
CA THR A 653 4.68 39.09 -0.76
C THR A 653 5.87 39.76 -0.06
N ASP A 654 6.27 39.27 1.13
CA ASP A 654 7.41 39.79 1.89
C ASP A 654 8.72 39.06 1.52
N GLN A 655 9.40 39.58 0.50
CA GLN A 655 10.67 39.03 0.00
C GLN A 655 11.84 39.11 1.01
N ASN A 656 11.67 39.78 2.15
CA ASN A 656 12.71 39.84 3.17
C ASN A 656 12.88 38.52 3.93
N ASN A 657 11.86 37.66 3.92
CA ASN A 657 11.90 36.34 4.57
C ASN A 657 12.30 35.24 3.58
N TYR A 658 13.07 34.25 4.05
CA TYR A 658 13.41 33.09 3.22
C TYR A 658 12.18 32.20 3.02
N PHE A 659 11.70 32.09 1.77
CA PHE A 659 10.48 31.34 1.45
C PHE A 659 10.63 29.81 1.58
N GLY A 660 11.86 29.31 1.65
CA GLY A 660 12.14 27.88 1.67
C GLY A 660 12.53 27.33 0.29
N ASP A 661 13.20 26.18 0.30
CA ASP A 661 13.83 25.61 -0.89
C ASP A 661 12.79 25.32 -1.99
N SER A 662 11.63 24.76 -1.65
CA SER A 662 10.55 24.46 -2.60
C SER A 662 9.72 25.67 -3.04
N LYS A 663 10.14 26.88 -2.63
CA LYS A 663 9.46 28.16 -2.91
C LYS A 663 10.40 29.21 -3.47
N ILE A 664 11.65 28.83 -3.78
CA ILE A 664 12.63 29.75 -4.33
C ILE A 664 12.18 30.30 -5.70
N ASP A 665 11.29 29.60 -6.41
CA ASP A 665 10.67 30.04 -7.66
C ASP A 665 9.73 31.25 -7.50
N LEU A 666 9.31 31.57 -6.28
CA LEU A 666 8.42 32.70 -5.99
C LEU A 666 9.15 34.05 -5.91
N TYR A 667 10.48 34.06 -5.75
CA TYR A 667 11.26 35.30 -5.77
C TYR A 667 11.24 35.94 -7.16
N ASP A 668 11.15 37.27 -7.22
CA ASP A 668 11.08 38.00 -8.49
C ASP A 668 12.28 37.73 -9.40
N SER A 669 13.48 37.53 -8.84
CA SER A 669 14.68 37.20 -9.62
C SER A 669 14.63 35.83 -10.31
N ASN A 670 13.67 34.98 -9.93
CA ASN A 670 13.53 33.60 -10.38
C ASN A 670 12.27 33.37 -11.23
N LYS A 671 11.35 34.35 -11.29
CA LYS A 671 10.10 34.23 -12.04
C LYS A 671 10.37 33.92 -13.52
N GLY A 672 9.75 32.85 -14.01
CA GLY A 672 9.83 32.44 -15.42
C GLY A 672 11.10 31.68 -15.81
N LYS A 673 12.00 31.38 -14.87
CA LYS A 673 13.25 30.62 -15.11
C LYS A 673 13.08 29.14 -14.76
N VAL A 674 13.76 28.26 -15.48
CA VAL A 674 14.00 26.88 -15.02
C VAL A 674 14.96 26.96 -13.86
N ILE A 675 14.65 26.32 -12.73
CA ILE A 675 15.51 26.37 -11.54
C ILE A 675 16.01 24.98 -11.24
N ILE A 676 17.33 24.84 -11.16
CA ILE A 676 18.01 23.62 -10.76
C ILE A 676 18.62 23.85 -9.39
N GLN A 677 18.18 23.07 -8.41
CA GLN A 677 18.78 23.01 -7.09
C GLN A 677 19.74 21.85 -7.02
N ILE A 678 20.97 22.10 -6.57
CA ILE A 678 21.97 21.06 -6.36
C ILE A 678 22.30 21.00 -4.88
N TYR A 679 22.05 19.83 -4.28
CA TYR A 679 22.25 19.55 -2.87
C TYR A 679 23.48 18.68 -2.69
N LYS A 680 24.44 19.13 -1.88
CA LYS A 680 25.55 18.29 -1.40
C LYS A 680 25.13 17.60 -0.11
N ILE A 681 25.26 16.28 -0.07
CA ILE A 681 24.75 15.42 1.00
C ILE A 681 25.91 14.71 1.67
N ASP A 682 25.94 14.80 3.00
CA ASP A 682 26.95 14.20 3.85
C ASP A 682 26.34 13.00 4.60
N PHE A 683 26.93 11.82 4.43
CA PHE A 683 26.43 10.59 5.05
C PHE A 683 27.17 10.35 6.35
N LYS A 684 26.43 10.30 7.47
CA LYS A 684 27.03 10.00 8.79
C LYS A 684 27.82 8.67 8.81
N ASP A 685 27.45 7.69 7.98
CA ASP A 685 28.07 6.36 7.92
C ASP A 685 28.81 6.02 6.61
N LYS A 686 28.79 6.89 5.60
CA LYS A 686 29.52 6.69 4.34
C LYS A 686 30.41 7.90 4.12
N SER A 687 31.73 7.72 4.08
CA SER A 687 32.70 8.78 3.80
C SER A 687 32.65 9.24 2.31
N LYS A 688 31.47 9.57 1.79
CA LYS A 688 31.24 9.92 0.38
C LYS A 688 30.39 11.19 0.30
N ASN A 689 30.86 12.13 -0.53
CA ASN A 689 30.08 13.30 -0.94
C ASN A 689 29.11 12.85 -2.04
N GLU A 690 27.81 13.03 -1.84
CA GLU A 690 26.81 12.72 -2.88
C GLU A 690 26.01 13.96 -3.24
N ILE A 691 25.43 13.93 -4.44
CA ILE A 691 24.62 15.02 -5.00
C ILE A 691 23.18 14.55 -5.19
N ALA A 692 22.25 15.39 -4.76
CA ALA A 692 20.84 15.28 -5.13
C ALA A 692 20.36 16.54 -5.87
N TYR A 693 19.30 16.38 -6.67
CA TYR A 693 18.74 17.46 -7.46
C TYR A 693 17.29 17.78 -7.12
N GLY A 694 16.95 19.06 -7.20
CA GLY A 694 15.59 19.56 -7.38
C GLY A 694 15.49 20.32 -8.70
N LEU A 695 14.40 20.17 -9.42
CA LEU A 695 14.15 20.81 -10.71
C LEU A 695 12.77 21.44 -10.71
N TYR A 696 12.72 22.75 -10.97
CA TYR A 696 11.49 23.49 -11.23
C TYR A 696 11.47 23.93 -12.67
N ILE A 697 10.37 23.64 -13.35
CA ILE A 697 10.12 24.10 -14.72
C ILE A 697 8.83 24.94 -14.67
N PRO A 698 8.86 26.24 -15.00
CA PRO A 698 7.71 27.14 -14.84
C PRO A 698 6.46 26.78 -15.62
N SER A 699 6.58 25.90 -16.62
CA SER A 699 5.49 25.39 -17.47
C SER A 699 5.16 23.92 -17.18
N LEU A 700 5.78 23.34 -16.16
CA LEU A 700 5.52 22.00 -15.70
C LEU A 700 4.49 22.07 -14.58
N SER A 701 3.29 21.59 -14.86
CA SER A 701 2.26 21.42 -13.84
C SER A 701 2.11 19.95 -13.49
N VAL A 702 1.93 19.70 -12.20
CA VAL A 702 1.55 18.38 -11.69
C VAL A 702 0.08 18.43 -11.31
N SER A 703 -0.70 17.53 -11.90
CA SER A 703 -2.09 17.31 -11.53
C SER A 703 -2.18 16.53 -10.23
N GLY A 704 -3.16 16.89 -9.41
CA GLY A 704 -3.43 16.19 -8.17
C GLY A 704 -4.70 16.67 -7.51
N TYR A 705 -4.89 16.24 -6.27
CA TYR A 705 -6.08 16.54 -5.49
C TYR A 705 -5.70 17.25 -4.20
N VAL A 706 -6.50 18.26 -3.86
CA VAL A 706 -6.50 18.90 -2.54
C VAL A 706 -7.90 18.83 -1.95
N LYS A 707 -7.97 18.88 -0.62
CA LYS A 707 -9.23 19.05 0.10
C LYS A 707 -9.90 20.37 -0.33
N ASN A 708 -11.21 20.32 -0.56
CA ASN A 708 -12.00 21.52 -0.83
C ASN A 708 -12.24 22.25 0.50
N ARG A 709 -12.07 23.58 0.51
CA ARG A 709 -12.21 24.41 1.72
C ARG A 709 -13.56 25.08 1.78
#